data_AF-A0A4V1M6A8-F1
#
_entry.id   AF-A0A4V1M6A8-F1
#
_cell.length_a   1.000
_cell.length_b   1.000
_cell.length_c   1.000
_cell.angle_alpha   90.00
_cell.angle_beta   90.00
_cell.angle_gamma   90.00
#
_symmetry.space_group_name_H-M   'P 1'
#
loop_
_entity.id
_entity.type
_entity.pdbx_description
1 polymer ?
#
loop_
_entity_poly.entity_id
_entity_poly.type
_entity_poly.pdbx_seq_one_letter_code
_entity_poly.pdbx_strand_id
1 'polypeptide(L)'
;MSDSGKAVFLSYASQDAEAAKRICEALRAAGVEVWFDAEGGLEHGDEWDAKIRRQIKECVLFLPIISANTQAREEGYFRIEWDLAAERARGIASGVAFILPVVIDDTKQPDALVPDRFRTVQWTKLPGGVVPPEVLQRLLKLWSHRTGALKHQAGSGDARGESRDLAPGEARLDRPGGRTYAAIAAALFALVAVVGWWLLRSPRPGPAPAAAQATESEARRQVYEAHRLVQSPEGVTRERLAAADEMCRRALALDSLDPVVLAVAARIDANWVFYQFDKSEERKQQAASRAERAAVLAPQEPMVRLARAQVFAWVIGTPSMQAEAERMFRELSAVEEVASAANLMLGILLRDSGRTGEAATLYEKIGDLHNAGWAYLGAQRPEDAARVIERQLKDGHNRNALVQKLVLNLNFREDLHAVGEVIAQFTPSDLQQDSPAGLALNGLLAGRNADRLLEVVNGFPREVMASPGYLAPKRVFSGWAHHLAGRAELARTEWSAALATVQELRRNRTDDVTLLLWQALLQSRLGLEAEADATVHLIRSVTPVPTPGLILRVELSVNAALGRTERFWATLAAGKLPADERTPTHSWLRFSPDFDVLRADPRFQAFLRENLPPGAKAVEPVPAPTPSSLLPAPARPSMADDKSVAVLAFANLSDDKGNEYFSDGISEELMTVLQKIPGLHVAARSSAFSFKGTKATAQEIGAKLGVAHLVEGSVQKSGGRVKITARLSRVTNGEELWSKSFPAQELKDVFVAQEEIARAIVGELRERLTGALDEKASGEIAALVRAAERGGTQDPEAQELFLQGRFAAREISVEGAARAENFYRRATERDPKFARAWVGLGESVFWQASNAVGPRTLDQAAEDARRAIQHALALEPELPEGLLALAGIQYSYDLDAQAARATVHRVLAVAPTAPVLAAAAGLESAQGHQEAALALARRAVALDPLDEFARETLRAVLFNLGHFDELQAEWRRALAASPDMAFLHGELARWAILEGRWDEAERAVVLEKVEWSRDYLRIILLWRQGRKAEAEALLPTYEQNHAGTAAYQIALVYADRGDREQAFAWLERAYRHHDGGIMGLRVNPFCKSLHGDPRWQPLLRKLGLAEEQVK
;
A
#
# COMPACT_ATOMS: atom_id res chain seq x y z
N MET A 1 41.81 16.40 -28.49
CA MET A 1 40.50 16.92 -28.93
C MET A 1 39.88 15.88 -29.85
N SER A 2 39.19 14.91 -29.25
CA SER A 2 38.31 13.95 -29.91
C SER A 2 36.87 14.50 -29.90
N ASP A 3 36.08 14.12 -30.89
CA ASP A 3 34.75 14.64 -31.22
C ASP A 3 33.70 14.27 -30.13
N SER A 4 33.74 14.98 -28.99
CA SER A 4 32.96 14.67 -27.75
C SER A 4 31.42 14.69 -27.88
N GLY A 5 30.86 15.12 -29.02
CA GLY A 5 29.42 15.09 -29.29
C GLY A 5 28.82 13.68 -29.45
N LYS A 6 29.63 12.63 -29.25
CA LYS A 6 29.23 11.21 -29.40
C LYS A 6 29.42 10.39 -28.11
N ALA A 7 29.71 11.00 -26.96
CA ALA A 7 30.13 10.27 -25.76
C ALA A 7 28.96 9.73 -24.88
N VAL A 8 29.25 8.65 -24.12
CA VAL A 8 28.40 8.07 -23.06
C VAL A 8 28.85 8.59 -21.68
N PHE A 9 27.92 9.03 -20.83
CA PHE A 9 28.20 9.52 -19.48
C PHE A 9 27.80 8.48 -18.41
N LEU A 10 28.73 8.11 -17.51
CA LEU A 10 28.52 7.09 -16.48
C LEU A 10 28.52 7.73 -15.07
N SER A 11 27.43 7.60 -14.31
CA SER A 11 27.27 8.19 -12.96
C SER A 11 27.16 7.09 -11.90
N TYR A 12 27.85 7.18 -10.76
CA TYR A 12 28.01 6.09 -9.79
C TYR A 12 28.26 6.60 -8.36
N ALA A 13 28.00 5.78 -7.34
CA ALA A 13 28.47 6.07 -5.97
C ALA A 13 29.95 5.71 -5.83
N SER A 14 30.72 6.48 -5.05
CA SER A 14 32.17 6.26 -4.91
C SER A 14 32.54 4.85 -4.45
N GLN A 15 31.66 4.18 -3.69
CA GLN A 15 31.81 2.79 -3.26
C GLN A 15 31.71 1.75 -4.38
N ASP A 16 31.23 2.12 -5.58
CA ASP A 16 31.04 1.27 -6.75
C ASP A 16 32.11 1.46 -7.85
N ALA A 17 33.16 2.26 -7.58
CA ALA A 17 34.14 2.71 -8.57
C ALA A 17 34.79 1.57 -9.38
N GLU A 18 35.09 0.44 -8.73
CA GLU A 18 35.72 -0.72 -9.35
C GLU A 18 34.80 -1.44 -10.36
N ALA A 19 33.50 -1.50 -10.11
CA ALA A 19 32.54 -2.04 -11.06
C ALA A 19 32.31 -1.07 -12.23
N ALA A 20 32.27 0.23 -11.94
CA ALA A 20 32.12 1.28 -12.95
C ALA A 20 33.30 1.31 -13.94
N LYS A 21 34.53 1.09 -13.45
CA LYS A 21 35.75 1.04 -14.25
C LYS A 21 35.74 -0.12 -15.27
N ARG A 22 35.30 -1.31 -14.86
CA ARG A 22 35.19 -2.49 -15.75
C ARG A 22 34.21 -2.28 -16.92
N ILE A 23 33.12 -1.54 -16.69
CA ILE A 23 32.16 -1.20 -17.75
C ILE A 23 32.77 -0.18 -18.74
N CYS A 24 33.52 0.80 -18.23
CA CYS A 24 34.18 1.83 -19.03
C CYS A 24 35.21 1.23 -20.01
N GLU A 25 36.04 0.30 -19.54
CA GLU A 25 37.06 -0.36 -20.34
C GLU A 25 36.47 -1.23 -21.46
N ALA A 26 35.37 -1.95 -21.18
CA ALA A 26 34.68 -2.79 -22.18
C ALA A 26 34.05 -1.98 -23.33
N LEU A 27 33.53 -0.78 -23.06
CA LEU A 27 32.96 0.11 -24.07
C LEU A 27 34.04 0.79 -24.93
N ARG A 28 35.16 1.21 -24.32
CA ARG A 28 36.30 1.82 -25.03
C ARG A 28 36.99 0.82 -25.96
N ALA A 29 37.10 -0.45 -25.55
CA ALA A 29 37.64 -1.54 -26.40
C ALA A 29 36.81 -1.81 -27.66
N ALA A 30 35.54 -1.38 -27.70
CA ALA A 30 34.66 -1.46 -28.87
C ALA A 30 34.57 -0.14 -29.68
N GLY A 31 35.40 0.87 -29.37
CA GLY A 31 35.47 2.14 -30.11
C GLY A 31 34.48 3.22 -29.67
N VAL A 32 33.83 3.09 -28.50
CA VAL A 32 32.91 4.09 -27.93
C VAL A 32 33.64 5.04 -26.99
N GLU A 33 33.40 6.35 -27.12
CA GLU A 33 33.94 7.35 -26.20
C GLU A 33 33.08 7.41 -24.90
N VAL A 34 33.72 7.26 -23.74
CA VAL A 34 33.05 7.19 -22.42
C VAL A 34 33.70 8.15 -21.43
N TRP A 35 32.87 8.97 -20.76
CA TRP A 35 33.29 9.87 -19.69
C TRP A 35 33.19 9.18 -18.32
N PHE A 36 34.31 9.13 -17.60
CA PHE A 36 34.50 8.45 -16.31
C PHE A 36 35.55 9.20 -15.47
N ASP A 37 35.23 9.50 -14.21
CA ASP A 37 35.95 10.46 -13.37
C ASP A 37 37.20 9.88 -12.65
N ALA A 38 37.28 8.56 -12.44
CA ALA A 38 38.25 7.94 -11.55
C ALA A 38 39.72 7.89 -12.04
N GLU A 39 40.10 8.59 -13.12
CA GLU A 39 41.47 8.61 -13.66
C GLU A 39 42.15 10.00 -13.64
N GLY A 40 41.63 10.97 -12.88
CA GLY A 40 42.32 12.26 -12.68
C GLY A 40 42.07 12.85 -11.31
N GLY A 41 43.06 12.74 -10.41
CA GLY A 41 42.99 13.22 -9.03
C GLY A 41 42.70 14.72 -8.90
N LEU A 42 41.41 15.07 -8.85
CA LEU A 42 40.92 16.41 -8.57
C LEU A 42 39.88 16.32 -7.44
N GLU A 43 40.19 16.99 -6.34
CA GLU A 43 39.31 17.16 -5.18
C GLU A 43 38.34 18.33 -5.41
N HIS A 44 37.08 18.10 -5.03
CA HIS A 44 35.86 18.93 -4.99
C HIS A 44 35.99 20.49 -5.06
N GLY A 45 35.13 21.13 -5.88
CA GLY A 45 34.91 22.58 -5.97
C GLY A 45 33.96 23.02 -7.13
N ASP A 46 33.55 24.29 -7.20
CA ASP A 46 32.51 24.80 -8.14
C ASP A 46 32.83 24.62 -9.65
N GLU A 47 34.10 24.58 -10.04
CA GLU A 47 34.51 24.33 -11.44
C GLU A 47 34.33 22.86 -11.87
N TRP A 48 34.45 21.92 -10.92
CA TRP A 48 34.18 20.48 -11.14
C TRP A 48 32.67 20.26 -11.35
N ASP A 49 31.84 20.97 -10.58
CA ASP A 49 30.39 20.99 -10.73
C ASP A 49 29.92 21.52 -12.08
N ALA A 50 30.48 22.66 -12.53
CA ALA A 50 30.11 23.26 -13.82
C ALA A 50 30.47 22.35 -15.01
N LYS A 51 31.60 21.63 -14.92
CA LYS A 51 32.07 20.70 -15.96
C LYS A 51 31.19 19.45 -16.05
N ILE A 52 30.76 18.89 -14.92
CA ILE A 52 29.84 17.73 -14.89
C ILE A 52 28.48 18.09 -15.49
N ARG A 53 27.92 19.25 -15.10
CA ARG A 53 26.64 19.73 -15.63
C ARG A 53 26.67 19.95 -17.14
N ARG A 54 27.81 20.41 -17.69
CA ARG A 54 27.99 20.55 -19.14
C ARG A 54 28.05 19.19 -19.86
N GLN A 55 28.77 18.22 -19.31
CA GLN A 55 28.89 16.88 -19.91
C GLN A 55 27.57 16.09 -19.88
N ILE A 56 26.75 16.23 -18.83
CA ILE A 56 25.40 15.65 -18.76
C ILE A 56 24.45 16.30 -19.79
N LYS A 57 24.68 17.55 -20.19
CA LYS A 57 23.91 18.25 -21.24
C LYS A 57 24.33 17.91 -22.67
N GLU A 58 25.56 17.47 -22.89
CA GLU A 58 26.12 17.20 -24.22
C GLU A 58 26.16 15.68 -24.56
N CYS A 59 26.03 14.78 -23.58
CA CYS A 59 26.12 13.32 -23.80
C CYS A 59 24.94 12.72 -24.60
N VAL A 60 25.22 11.59 -25.28
CA VAL A 60 24.28 10.84 -26.12
C VAL A 60 23.49 9.77 -25.33
N LEU A 61 24.08 9.14 -24.32
CA LEU A 61 23.41 8.25 -23.38
C LEU A 61 23.94 8.52 -21.97
N PHE A 62 23.04 8.54 -20.98
CA PHE A 62 23.35 8.70 -19.57
C PHE A 62 23.11 7.37 -18.84
N LEU A 63 24.16 6.80 -18.24
CA LEU A 63 24.15 5.49 -17.59
C LEU A 63 24.37 5.67 -16.08
N PRO A 64 23.29 5.74 -15.28
CA PRO A 64 23.39 5.74 -13.83
C PRO A 64 23.64 4.30 -13.36
N ILE A 65 24.65 4.10 -12.52
CA ILE A 65 24.93 2.85 -11.83
C ILE A 65 24.07 2.80 -10.59
N ILE A 66 23.27 1.75 -10.48
CA ILE A 66 22.47 1.44 -9.32
C ILE A 66 23.04 0.21 -8.63
N SER A 67 23.26 0.39 -7.34
CA SER A 67 23.85 -0.58 -6.43
C SER A 67 23.27 -0.43 -5.04
N ALA A 68 23.58 -1.37 -4.16
CA ALA A 68 23.20 -1.35 -2.77
C ALA A 68 23.83 -0.13 -2.07
N ASN A 69 25.00 0.31 -2.53
CA ASN A 69 25.66 1.52 -2.03
C ASN A 69 24.92 2.79 -2.43
N THR A 70 24.39 2.85 -3.66
CA THR A 70 23.54 3.98 -4.06
C THR A 70 22.19 3.95 -3.35
N GLN A 71 21.70 2.79 -2.93
CA GLN A 71 20.48 2.69 -2.11
C GLN A 71 20.68 3.11 -0.67
N ALA A 72 21.81 2.74 -0.08
CA ALA A 72 22.12 3.06 1.30
C ALA A 72 22.39 4.56 1.54
N ARG A 73 22.60 5.34 0.47
CA ARG A 73 22.91 6.78 0.55
C ARG A 73 21.76 7.64 0.05
N GLU A 74 21.05 8.27 0.99
CA GLU A 74 19.95 9.20 0.72
C GLU A 74 20.46 10.53 0.13
N GLU A 75 21.73 10.89 0.40
CA GLU A 75 22.41 12.08 -0.12
C GLU A 75 23.78 11.75 -0.74
N GLY A 76 24.13 12.45 -1.82
CA GLY A 76 25.40 12.31 -2.52
C GLY A 76 25.42 13.00 -3.88
N TYR A 77 26.60 13.34 -4.38
CA TYR A 77 26.76 14.13 -5.60
C TYR A 77 26.08 13.49 -6.85
N PHE A 78 26.14 12.15 -6.96
CA PHE A 78 25.45 11.38 -8.00
C PHE A 78 23.91 11.53 -7.96
N ARG A 79 23.30 11.89 -6.83
CA ARG A 79 21.85 12.15 -6.73
C ARG A 79 21.47 13.44 -7.47
N ILE A 80 22.28 14.49 -7.34
CA ILE A 80 22.11 15.76 -8.06
C ILE A 80 22.27 15.55 -9.58
N GLU A 81 23.22 14.70 -9.98
CA GLU A 81 23.40 14.31 -11.38
C GLU A 81 22.20 13.52 -11.93
N TRP A 82 21.59 12.64 -11.12
CA TRP A 82 20.41 11.87 -11.53
C TRP A 82 19.19 12.78 -11.74
N ASP A 83 18.98 13.76 -10.88
CA ASP A 83 17.91 14.73 -11.03
C ASP A 83 18.08 15.63 -12.26
N LEU A 84 19.31 16.11 -12.54
CA LEU A 84 19.62 16.89 -13.74
C LEU A 84 19.42 16.10 -15.04
N ALA A 85 19.76 14.81 -15.04
CA ALA A 85 19.51 13.92 -16.16
C ALA A 85 18.02 13.58 -16.31
N ALA A 86 17.27 13.44 -15.21
CA ALA A 86 15.83 13.23 -15.22
C ALA A 86 15.08 14.46 -15.75
N GLU A 87 15.55 15.67 -15.39
CA GLU A 87 15.01 16.94 -15.88
C GLU A 87 15.27 17.11 -17.38
N ARG A 88 16.50 16.89 -17.85
CA ARG A 88 16.84 16.92 -19.29
C ARG A 88 16.00 15.92 -20.10
N ALA A 89 15.73 14.73 -19.54
CA ALA A 89 14.92 13.70 -20.17
C ALA A 89 13.43 14.07 -20.34
N ARG A 90 12.95 15.16 -19.73
CA ARG A 90 11.58 15.69 -19.95
C ARG A 90 11.48 16.45 -21.28
N GLY A 91 12.57 17.01 -21.79
CA GLY A 91 12.64 17.71 -23.09
C GLY A 91 12.91 16.78 -24.29
N ILE A 92 12.89 15.46 -24.09
CA ILE A 92 13.15 14.43 -25.12
C ILE A 92 11.89 13.59 -25.34
N ALA A 93 11.53 13.32 -26.60
CA ALA A 93 10.30 12.63 -26.99
C ALA A 93 10.17 11.22 -26.39
N SER A 94 8.93 10.81 -26.05
CA SER A 94 8.63 9.48 -25.50
C SER A 94 9.03 8.38 -26.49
N GLY A 95 9.82 7.40 -26.05
CA GLY A 95 10.35 6.32 -26.88
C GLY A 95 11.79 6.51 -27.40
N VAL A 96 12.41 7.68 -27.18
CA VAL A 96 13.83 7.89 -27.48
C VAL A 96 14.66 7.63 -26.22
N ALA A 97 15.46 6.57 -26.23
CA ALA A 97 16.31 6.20 -25.10
C ALA A 97 17.44 7.23 -24.90
N PHE A 98 17.49 7.83 -23.71
CA PHE A 98 18.55 8.74 -23.26
C PHE A 98 19.15 8.30 -21.92
N ILE A 99 18.30 7.90 -20.97
CA ILE A 99 18.73 7.32 -19.69
C ILE A 99 18.73 5.80 -19.82
N LEU A 100 19.81 5.15 -19.41
CA LEU A 100 19.95 3.70 -19.40
C LEU A 100 20.53 3.23 -18.07
N PRO A 101 19.68 2.94 -17.09
CA PRO A 101 20.16 2.60 -15.76
C PRO A 101 20.82 1.23 -15.72
N VAL A 102 21.93 1.13 -14.99
CA VAL A 102 22.78 -0.06 -14.93
C VAL A 102 22.81 -0.57 -13.51
N VAL A 103 22.31 -1.76 -13.27
CA VAL A 103 22.39 -2.38 -11.94
C VAL A 103 23.62 -3.27 -11.88
N ILE A 104 24.51 -3.02 -10.93
CA ILE A 104 25.77 -3.77 -10.80
C ILE A 104 25.77 -4.82 -9.70
N ASP A 105 24.73 -4.86 -8.90
CA ASP A 105 24.55 -5.88 -7.88
C ASP A 105 23.09 -6.32 -7.87
N ASP A 106 22.62 -6.79 -6.74
CA ASP A 106 21.28 -7.34 -6.64
C ASP A 106 20.21 -6.26 -6.37
N THR A 107 20.58 -4.99 -6.46
CA THR A 107 19.69 -3.85 -6.29
C THR A 107 18.58 -3.83 -7.33
N LYS A 108 17.34 -3.88 -6.87
CA LYS A 108 16.20 -4.02 -7.75
C LYS A 108 15.61 -2.64 -8.06
N GLN A 109 15.26 -2.46 -9.33
CA GLN A 109 14.75 -1.23 -9.92
C GLN A 109 13.59 -0.52 -9.17
N PRO A 110 12.64 -1.18 -8.49
CA PRO A 110 11.59 -0.50 -7.71
C PRO A 110 12.12 0.07 -6.39
N ASP A 111 13.01 -0.69 -5.77
CA ASP A 111 13.67 -0.40 -4.49
C ASP A 111 14.80 0.62 -4.67
N ALA A 112 15.15 0.86 -5.93
CA ALA A 112 16.11 1.83 -6.29
C ALA A 112 15.57 3.24 -6.04
N LEU A 113 16.12 3.95 -5.06
CA LEU A 113 16.01 5.36 -4.79
C LEU A 113 16.62 6.15 -5.97
N VAL A 114 15.90 6.26 -7.07
CA VAL A 114 16.25 7.04 -8.26
C VAL A 114 15.12 8.03 -8.58
N PRO A 115 15.34 9.03 -9.44
CA PRO A 115 14.25 9.88 -9.92
C PRO A 115 13.23 9.08 -10.75
N ASP A 116 11.96 9.47 -10.71
CA ASP A 116 10.86 8.71 -11.34
C ASP A 116 11.08 8.44 -12.83
N ARG A 117 11.72 9.36 -13.54
CA ARG A 117 12.03 9.20 -14.98
C ARG A 117 12.96 8.02 -15.24
N PHE A 118 13.85 7.67 -14.31
CA PHE A 118 14.78 6.55 -14.45
C PHE A 118 14.02 5.22 -14.34
N ARG A 119 12.94 5.19 -13.57
CA ARG A 119 12.08 3.99 -13.44
C ARG A 119 11.27 3.72 -14.70
N THR A 120 11.00 4.75 -15.51
CA THR A 120 10.24 4.64 -16.77
C THR A 120 11.04 4.07 -17.95
N VAL A 121 12.34 3.79 -17.78
CA VAL A 121 13.21 3.22 -18.82
C VAL A 121 13.72 1.84 -18.40
N GLN A 122 14.20 1.04 -19.36
CA GLN A 122 14.67 -0.33 -19.09
C GLN A 122 16.08 -0.32 -18.46
N TRP A 123 16.26 -1.10 -17.40
CA TRP A 123 17.53 -1.19 -16.68
C TRP A 123 18.35 -2.38 -17.17
N THR A 124 19.67 -2.24 -17.13
CA THR A 124 20.64 -3.22 -17.62
C THR A 124 21.40 -3.81 -16.42
N LYS A 125 21.31 -5.11 -16.18
CA LYS A 125 22.10 -5.76 -15.13
C LYS A 125 23.48 -6.10 -15.65
N LEU A 126 24.51 -5.60 -14.97
CA LEU A 126 25.92 -5.88 -15.23
C LEU A 126 26.59 -6.25 -13.90
N PRO A 127 26.32 -7.45 -13.36
CA PRO A 127 26.79 -7.85 -12.04
C PRO A 127 28.31 -7.69 -11.89
N GLY A 128 28.74 -7.02 -10.83
CA GLY A 128 30.14 -6.66 -10.58
C GLY A 128 30.78 -5.75 -11.66
N GLY A 129 30.00 -5.19 -12.58
CA GLY A 129 30.48 -4.40 -13.72
C GLY A 129 30.96 -5.22 -14.93
N VAL A 130 30.67 -6.52 -14.98
CA VAL A 130 31.08 -7.38 -16.10
C VAL A 130 30.10 -7.21 -17.26
N VAL A 131 30.62 -6.88 -18.46
CA VAL A 131 29.81 -6.59 -19.67
C VAL A 131 29.89 -7.75 -20.65
N PRO A 132 28.82 -8.56 -20.79
CA PRO A 132 28.81 -9.63 -21.77
C PRO A 132 28.84 -9.09 -23.20
N PRO A 133 29.43 -9.84 -24.17
CA PRO A 133 29.47 -9.45 -25.57
C PRO A 133 28.09 -9.13 -26.17
N GLU A 134 27.04 -9.87 -25.80
CA GLU A 134 25.66 -9.60 -26.24
C GLU A 134 25.07 -8.28 -25.69
N VAL A 135 25.40 -7.92 -24.44
CA VAL A 135 24.95 -6.66 -23.83
C VAL A 135 25.71 -5.48 -24.45
N LEU A 136 27.00 -5.66 -24.71
CA LEU A 136 27.84 -4.70 -25.43
C LEU A 136 27.32 -4.42 -26.85
N GLN A 137 26.92 -5.45 -27.60
CA GLN A 137 26.32 -5.26 -28.93
C GLN A 137 24.97 -4.52 -28.89
N ARG A 138 24.13 -4.77 -27.88
CA ARG A 138 22.87 -4.04 -27.67
C ARG A 138 23.10 -2.56 -27.33
N LEU A 139 24.08 -2.26 -26.49
CA LEU A 139 24.49 -0.89 -26.16
C LEU A 139 25.01 -0.13 -27.40
N LEU A 140 25.85 -0.79 -28.21
CA LEU A 140 26.36 -0.24 -29.47
C LEU A 140 25.25 0.02 -30.50
N LYS A 141 24.20 -0.82 -30.55
CA LYS A 141 23.03 -0.63 -31.43
C LYS A 141 22.18 0.60 -31.03
N LEU A 142 21.96 0.82 -29.74
CA LEU A 142 21.23 2.00 -29.23
C LEU A 142 22.04 3.29 -29.45
N TRP A 143 23.35 3.22 -29.22
CA TRP A 143 24.27 4.34 -29.45
C TRP A 143 24.42 4.69 -30.93
N SER A 144 24.60 3.69 -31.81
CA SER A 144 24.69 3.90 -33.27
C SER A 144 23.39 4.38 -33.92
N HIS A 145 22.21 4.03 -33.39
CA HIS A 145 20.92 4.55 -33.87
C HIS A 145 20.79 6.07 -33.61
N ARG A 146 21.38 6.58 -32.52
CA ARG A 146 21.41 8.04 -32.23
C ARG A 146 22.53 8.77 -32.99
N THR A 147 23.60 8.07 -33.39
CA THR A 147 24.72 8.65 -34.14
C THR A 147 24.67 8.40 -35.66
N GLY A 148 23.77 7.54 -36.16
CA GLY A 148 23.46 7.32 -37.58
C GLY A 148 24.12 6.09 -38.27
N ALA A 149 24.74 5.16 -37.53
CA ALA A 149 25.69 4.19 -38.09
C ALA A 149 25.13 2.83 -38.59
N LEU A 150 23.81 2.57 -38.57
CA LEU A 150 23.19 1.33 -39.14
C LEU A 150 22.39 1.56 -40.45
N LYS A 151 22.65 2.65 -41.19
CA LYS A 151 22.08 2.85 -42.55
C LYS A 151 22.77 2.06 -43.67
N HIS A 152 23.73 1.17 -43.36
CA HIS A 152 24.36 0.28 -44.33
C HIS A 152 24.11 -1.19 -43.99
N GLN A 153 22.85 -1.63 -44.07
CA GLN A 153 22.46 -2.77 -44.90
C GLN A 153 20.93 -2.91 -44.94
N ALA A 154 20.41 -2.90 -46.16
CA ALA A 154 19.00 -3.03 -46.56
C ALA A 154 18.11 -1.76 -46.49
N GLY A 155 18.32 -0.88 -47.47
CA GLY A 155 17.25 -0.07 -48.06
C GLY A 155 17.27 -0.26 -49.58
N SER A 156 16.60 -1.30 -50.08
CA SER A 156 16.18 -1.33 -51.47
C SER A 156 15.09 -0.29 -51.68
N GLY A 157 15.33 0.62 -52.62
CA GLY A 157 14.30 1.08 -53.53
C GLY A 157 13.27 2.07 -53.00
N ASP A 158 13.66 3.35 -53.16
CA ASP A 158 12.92 4.31 -53.97
C ASP A 158 11.54 4.81 -53.47
N ALA A 159 11.48 6.08 -53.04
CA ALA A 159 10.89 7.12 -53.88
C ALA A 159 10.97 8.51 -53.21
N ARG A 160 11.84 9.35 -53.81
CA ARG A 160 11.61 10.73 -54.28
C ARG A 160 10.96 11.74 -53.32
N GLY A 161 11.54 12.90 -53.06
CA GLY A 161 12.73 13.52 -53.65
C GLY A 161 12.80 15.01 -53.33
N GLU A 162 14.00 15.55 -53.59
CA GLU A 162 14.30 16.96 -53.90
C GLU A 162 14.22 17.95 -52.72
N SER A 163 15.17 18.83 -52.46
CA SER A 163 16.34 19.41 -53.15
C SER A 163 17.06 20.27 -52.06
N ARG A 164 18.30 20.76 -52.12
CA ARG A 164 19.59 20.50 -52.78
C ARG A 164 20.51 21.65 -52.30
N ASP A 165 21.83 21.46 -52.42
CA ASP A 165 22.84 22.51 -52.65
C ASP A 165 23.37 23.33 -51.45
N LEU A 166 24.68 23.61 -51.28
CA LEU A 166 25.91 23.34 -52.03
C LEU A 166 27.15 23.58 -51.14
N ALA A 167 28.28 22.96 -51.51
CA ALA A 167 29.64 22.98 -50.91
C ALA A 167 30.41 24.32 -51.13
N PRO A 168 31.74 24.56 -50.85
CA PRO A 168 32.95 23.69 -50.90
C PRO A 168 33.99 23.95 -49.76
N GLY A 169 35.20 23.38 -49.61
CA GLY A 169 36.02 22.44 -50.38
C GLY A 169 37.42 22.18 -49.74
N GLU A 170 38.03 21.09 -50.22
CA GLU A 170 39.44 20.70 -50.40
C GLU A 170 40.54 20.86 -49.32
N ALA A 171 41.16 19.72 -48.96
CA ALA A 171 42.61 19.50 -49.09
C ALA A 171 42.95 17.98 -49.18
N ARG A 172 43.84 17.63 -50.13
CA ARG A 172 44.38 16.28 -50.46
C ARG A 172 45.47 15.81 -49.48
N LEU A 173 45.71 14.49 -49.42
CA LEU A 173 47.01 13.85 -49.72
C LEU A 173 46.94 12.29 -49.72
N ASP A 174 47.35 11.72 -50.86
CA ASP A 174 48.01 10.45 -51.24
C ASP A 174 47.70 9.04 -50.67
N ARG A 175 47.60 8.09 -51.62
CA ARG A 175 47.43 6.62 -51.45
C ARG A 175 48.78 5.87 -51.58
N PRO A 176 48.95 4.70 -50.92
CA PRO A 176 49.79 3.62 -51.42
C PRO A 176 48.95 2.47 -52.04
N GLY A 177 49.62 1.68 -52.89
CA GLY A 177 49.03 0.89 -53.98
C GLY A 177 48.73 -0.58 -53.71
N GLY A 178 48.03 -1.19 -54.68
CA GLY A 178 47.29 -2.45 -54.60
C GLY A 178 48.10 -3.76 -54.53
N ARG A 179 49.18 -3.83 -53.74
CA ARG A 179 49.87 -5.11 -53.43
C ARG A 179 49.34 -5.81 -52.18
N THR A 180 48.61 -5.12 -51.31
CA THR A 180 48.03 -5.66 -50.07
C THR A 180 46.81 -6.55 -50.31
N TYR A 181 46.02 -6.27 -51.36
CA TYR A 181 44.81 -7.04 -51.67
C TYR A 181 45.08 -8.44 -52.22
N ALA A 182 46.23 -8.65 -52.87
CA ALA A 182 46.61 -9.95 -53.42
C ALA A 182 47.06 -10.96 -52.33
N ALA A 183 47.65 -10.48 -51.22
CA ALA A 183 48.10 -11.33 -50.13
C ALA A 183 46.95 -11.87 -49.27
N ILE A 184 45.89 -11.07 -49.09
CA ILE A 184 44.70 -11.44 -48.31
C ILE A 184 43.85 -12.47 -49.06
N ALA A 185 43.74 -12.35 -50.39
CA ALA A 185 43.00 -13.30 -51.21
C ALA A 185 43.66 -14.70 -51.27
N ALA A 186 44.99 -14.78 -51.23
CA ALA A 186 45.72 -16.06 -51.24
C ALA A 186 45.60 -16.82 -49.91
N ALA A 187 45.57 -16.10 -48.77
CA ALA A 187 45.43 -16.71 -47.44
C ALA A 187 44.02 -17.30 -47.22
N LEU A 188 42.98 -16.66 -47.76
CA LEU A 188 41.60 -17.14 -47.70
C LEU A 188 41.37 -18.39 -48.55
N PHE A 189 42.05 -18.52 -49.70
CA PHE A 189 41.94 -19.71 -50.55
C PHE A 189 42.65 -20.94 -49.95
N ALA A 190 43.77 -20.74 -49.27
CA ALA A 190 44.49 -21.81 -48.58
C ALA A 190 43.68 -22.39 -47.40
N LEU A 191 42.95 -21.53 -46.68
CA LEU A 191 42.13 -21.94 -45.53
C LEU A 191 40.92 -22.79 -45.97
N VAL A 192 40.27 -22.43 -47.09
CA VAL A 192 39.14 -23.18 -47.66
C VAL A 192 39.57 -24.55 -48.19
N ALA A 193 40.78 -24.65 -48.77
CA ALA A 193 41.32 -25.92 -49.25
C ALA A 193 41.66 -26.90 -48.11
N VAL A 194 42.17 -26.40 -46.97
CA VAL A 194 42.52 -27.22 -45.80
C VAL A 194 41.26 -27.77 -45.09
N VAL A 195 40.21 -26.96 -44.98
CA VAL A 195 38.93 -27.38 -44.37
C VAL A 195 38.17 -28.34 -45.29
N GLY A 196 38.20 -28.12 -46.60
CA GLY A 196 37.62 -29.04 -47.60
C GLY A 196 38.30 -30.40 -47.65
N TRP A 197 39.64 -30.45 -47.50
CA TRP A 197 40.41 -31.69 -47.48
C TRP A 197 40.18 -32.53 -46.22
N TRP A 198 39.88 -31.90 -45.08
CA TRP A 198 39.58 -32.59 -43.81
C TRP A 198 38.17 -33.22 -43.81
N LEU A 199 37.19 -32.56 -44.43
CA LEU A 199 35.82 -33.06 -44.56
C LEU A 199 35.67 -34.23 -45.55
N LEU A 200 36.55 -34.32 -46.56
CA LEU A 200 36.55 -35.40 -47.55
C LEU A 200 37.27 -36.68 -47.09
N ARG A 201 37.87 -36.72 -45.89
CA ARG A 201 38.74 -37.82 -45.44
C ARG A 201 38.41 -38.48 -44.10
N SER A 202 37.22 -38.24 -43.53
CA SER A 202 36.75 -39.03 -42.39
C SER A 202 35.97 -40.28 -42.85
N PRO A 203 36.15 -41.46 -42.22
CA PRO A 203 35.70 -42.74 -42.77
C PRO A 203 34.19 -42.97 -42.62
N ARG A 204 33.59 -43.68 -43.58
CA ARG A 204 32.19 -44.18 -43.51
C ARG A 204 32.02 -45.14 -42.33
N PRO A 205 30.90 -45.12 -41.59
CA PRO A 205 30.61 -46.16 -40.61
C PRO A 205 30.29 -47.48 -41.33
N GLY A 206 30.96 -48.57 -40.92
CA GLY A 206 30.64 -49.94 -41.35
C GLY A 206 29.33 -50.44 -40.75
N PRO A 207 28.82 -51.61 -41.21
CA PRO A 207 27.54 -52.12 -40.74
C PRO A 207 27.64 -52.53 -39.26
N ALA A 208 26.57 -52.24 -38.52
CA ALA A 208 26.41 -52.59 -37.12
C ALA A 208 26.61 -54.11 -36.88
N PRO A 209 27.29 -54.52 -35.80
CA PRO A 209 27.17 -55.89 -35.35
C PRO A 209 25.79 -56.09 -34.70
N ALA A 210 25.17 -57.19 -35.09
CA ALA A 210 23.94 -57.69 -34.54
C ALA A 210 24.10 -58.10 -33.07
N ALA A 211 22.98 -57.95 -32.34
CA ALA A 211 22.57 -58.72 -31.17
C ALA A 211 23.52 -58.74 -29.95
N ALA A 212 23.21 -57.87 -28.99
CA ALA A 212 23.33 -58.20 -27.58
C ALA A 212 21.96 -57.94 -26.93
N GLN A 213 21.22 -59.02 -26.69
CA GLN A 213 20.09 -59.02 -25.78
C GLN A 213 20.58 -58.77 -24.35
N ALA A 214 19.79 -57.96 -23.63
CA ALA A 214 19.54 -58.02 -22.19
C ALA A 214 20.70 -57.71 -21.21
N THR A 215 21.00 -56.42 -21.07
CA THR A 215 20.88 -55.74 -19.77
C THR A 215 20.38 -54.33 -20.07
N GLU A 216 19.19 -53.97 -19.58
CA GLU A 216 18.72 -52.59 -19.63
C GLU A 216 19.78 -51.69 -18.97
N SER A 217 20.32 -50.72 -19.73
CA SER A 217 21.29 -49.77 -19.19
C SER A 217 20.68 -49.10 -17.96
N GLU A 218 21.44 -48.99 -16.87
CA GLU A 218 20.99 -48.34 -15.63
C GLU A 218 20.42 -46.92 -15.91
N ALA A 219 20.93 -46.22 -16.93
CA ALA A 219 20.39 -44.94 -17.39
C ALA A 219 18.95 -45.05 -17.90
N ARG A 220 18.63 -46.08 -18.71
CA ARG A 220 17.27 -46.33 -19.22
C ARG A 220 16.31 -46.73 -18.10
N ARG A 221 16.77 -47.58 -17.18
CA ARG A 221 15.97 -47.98 -16.01
C ARG A 221 15.56 -46.78 -15.14
N GLN A 222 16.50 -45.86 -14.88
CA GLN A 222 16.22 -44.64 -14.12
C GLN A 222 15.16 -43.76 -14.80
N VAL A 223 15.21 -43.60 -16.13
CA VAL A 223 14.22 -42.77 -16.84
C VAL A 223 12.86 -43.45 -17.03
N TYR A 224 12.79 -44.77 -17.18
CA TYR A 224 11.49 -45.46 -17.22
C TYR A 224 10.78 -45.37 -15.86
N GLU A 225 11.53 -45.48 -14.75
CA GLU A 225 10.97 -45.23 -13.42
C GLU A 225 10.54 -43.76 -13.24
N ALA A 226 11.33 -42.80 -13.73
CA ALA A 226 10.93 -41.38 -13.74
C ALA A 226 9.65 -41.16 -14.55
N HIS A 227 9.52 -41.83 -15.70
CA HIS A 227 8.34 -41.78 -16.55
C HIS A 227 7.10 -42.37 -15.85
N ARG A 228 7.26 -43.52 -15.21
CA ARG A 228 6.18 -44.19 -14.44
C ARG A 228 5.73 -43.34 -13.26
N LEU A 229 6.66 -42.67 -12.58
CA LEU A 229 6.36 -41.81 -11.42
C LEU A 229 5.41 -40.65 -11.78
N VAL A 230 5.54 -40.09 -12.98
CA VAL A 230 4.68 -39.01 -13.48
C VAL A 230 3.43 -39.48 -14.23
N GLN A 231 3.24 -40.80 -14.40
CA GLN A 231 2.04 -41.42 -14.96
C GLN A 231 1.07 -41.95 -13.89
N SER A 232 1.31 -41.65 -12.61
CA SER A 232 0.48 -42.14 -11.51
C SER A 232 -0.99 -41.68 -11.63
N PRO A 233 -1.98 -42.56 -11.34
CA PRO A 233 -3.41 -42.21 -11.27
C PRO A 233 -3.73 -41.09 -10.27
N GLU A 234 -2.85 -40.90 -9.28
CA GLU A 234 -2.98 -39.86 -8.25
C GLU A 234 -2.52 -38.46 -8.73
N GLY A 235 -2.06 -38.35 -9.98
CA GLY A 235 -1.61 -37.10 -10.59
C GLY A 235 -0.14 -36.73 -10.31
N VAL A 236 0.31 -35.66 -10.98
CA VAL A 236 1.68 -35.13 -10.88
C VAL A 236 1.76 -34.07 -9.78
N THR A 237 2.50 -34.35 -8.70
CA THR A 237 2.82 -33.37 -7.65
C THR A 237 4.21 -32.78 -7.86
N ARG A 238 4.50 -31.66 -7.19
CA ARG A 238 5.82 -31.03 -7.24
C ARG A 238 6.90 -31.96 -6.67
N GLU A 239 6.62 -32.69 -5.58
CA GLU A 239 7.59 -33.63 -5.01
C GLU A 239 7.89 -34.79 -5.96
N ARG A 240 6.85 -35.36 -6.60
CA ARG A 240 7.01 -36.43 -7.59
C ARG A 240 7.79 -35.97 -8.81
N LEU A 241 7.50 -34.77 -9.28
CA LEU A 241 8.20 -34.21 -10.43
C LEU A 241 9.66 -33.88 -10.11
N ALA A 242 9.96 -33.44 -8.88
CA ALA A 242 11.32 -33.27 -8.39
C ALA A 242 12.08 -34.59 -8.27
N ALA A 243 11.43 -35.64 -7.76
CA ALA A 243 12.02 -36.98 -7.73
C ALA A 243 12.29 -37.52 -9.14
N ALA A 244 11.36 -37.34 -10.08
CA ALA A 244 11.56 -37.71 -11.49
C ALA A 244 12.68 -36.91 -12.16
N ASP A 245 12.79 -35.61 -11.87
CA ASP A 245 13.86 -34.74 -12.38
C ASP A 245 15.25 -35.19 -11.88
N GLU A 246 15.35 -35.56 -10.60
CA GLU A 246 16.56 -36.13 -10.01
C GLU A 246 16.98 -37.42 -10.73
N MET A 247 16.03 -38.31 -11.00
CA MET A 247 16.27 -39.56 -11.72
C MET A 247 16.76 -39.31 -13.14
N CYS A 248 16.14 -38.37 -13.86
CA CYS A 248 16.59 -37.94 -15.19
C CYS A 248 18.00 -37.34 -15.16
N ARG A 249 18.35 -36.57 -14.12
CA ARG A 249 19.69 -35.98 -13.99
C ARG A 249 20.76 -37.05 -13.79
N ARG A 250 20.49 -38.04 -12.94
CA ARG A 250 21.40 -39.20 -12.77
C ARG A 250 21.52 -40.01 -14.06
N ALA A 251 20.43 -40.25 -14.76
CA ALA A 251 20.45 -40.96 -16.03
C ALA A 251 21.26 -40.23 -17.11
N LEU A 252 21.10 -38.90 -17.23
CA LEU A 252 21.88 -38.07 -18.16
C LEU A 252 23.37 -38.03 -17.81
N ALA A 253 23.73 -38.16 -16.53
CA ALA A 253 25.13 -38.28 -16.11
C ALA A 253 25.75 -39.64 -16.48
N LEU A 254 24.93 -40.70 -16.54
CA LEU A 254 25.36 -42.04 -16.95
C LEU A 254 25.43 -42.18 -18.48
N ASP A 255 24.44 -41.66 -19.19
CA ASP A 255 24.39 -41.69 -20.65
C ASP A 255 23.67 -40.44 -21.21
N SER A 256 24.47 -39.43 -21.57
CA SER A 256 23.97 -38.13 -22.07
C SER A 256 23.60 -38.13 -23.56
N LEU A 257 23.83 -39.24 -24.27
CA LEU A 257 23.59 -39.39 -25.70
C LEU A 257 22.54 -40.44 -26.02
N ASP A 258 22.04 -41.19 -25.04
CA ASP A 258 20.91 -42.09 -25.26
C ASP A 258 19.62 -41.32 -25.61
N PRO A 259 18.97 -41.64 -26.74
CA PRO A 259 17.79 -40.91 -27.22
C PRO A 259 16.57 -41.03 -26.30
N VAL A 260 16.39 -42.17 -25.61
CA VAL A 260 15.27 -42.38 -24.69
C VAL A 260 15.49 -41.59 -23.40
N VAL A 261 16.74 -41.57 -22.89
CA VAL A 261 17.12 -40.76 -21.72
C VAL A 261 16.89 -39.27 -21.98
N LEU A 262 17.34 -38.77 -23.13
CA LEU A 262 17.10 -37.38 -23.56
C LEU A 262 15.61 -37.06 -23.70
N ALA A 263 14.83 -37.98 -24.28
CA ALA A 263 13.41 -37.77 -24.50
C ALA A 263 12.59 -37.76 -23.20
N VAL A 264 12.87 -38.66 -22.24
CA VAL A 264 12.18 -38.64 -20.94
C VAL A 264 12.56 -37.38 -20.16
N ALA A 265 13.84 -36.99 -20.14
CA ALA A 265 14.28 -35.76 -19.51
C ALA A 265 13.56 -34.52 -20.10
N ALA A 266 13.44 -34.45 -21.43
CA ALA A 266 12.70 -33.38 -22.10
C ALA A 266 11.22 -33.32 -21.67
N ARG A 267 10.58 -34.47 -21.45
CA ARG A 267 9.20 -34.53 -20.95
C ARG A 267 9.06 -34.08 -19.51
N ILE A 268 10.04 -34.41 -18.65
CA ILE A 268 10.04 -33.93 -17.27
C ILE A 268 10.20 -32.41 -17.25
N ASP A 269 11.10 -31.82 -18.05
CA ASP A 269 11.19 -30.37 -18.20
C ASP A 269 9.88 -29.75 -18.73
N ALA A 270 9.26 -30.39 -19.73
CA ALA A 270 7.98 -29.93 -20.27
C ALA A 270 6.86 -29.98 -19.22
N ASN A 271 6.85 -30.98 -18.32
CA ASN A 271 5.92 -31.04 -17.20
C ASN A 271 6.15 -29.92 -16.19
N TRP A 272 7.41 -29.53 -15.90
CA TRP A 272 7.71 -28.38 -15.03
C TRP A 272 7.10 -27.09 -15.57
N VAL A 273 7.20 -26.90 -16.89
CA VAL A 273 6.62 -25.76 -17.61
C VAL A 273 5.09 -25.83 -17.59
N PHE A 274 4.51 -26.99 -17.95
CA PHE A 274 3.07 -27.19 -18.05
C PHE A 274 2.35 -26.99 -16.71
N TYR A 275 2.85 -27.59 -15.62
CA TYR A 275 2.30 -27.44 -14.28
C TYR A 275 2.68 -26.12 -13.60
N GLN A 276 3.38 -25.24 -14.32
CA GLN A 276 3.74 -23.89 -13.86
C GLN A 276 4.65 -23.87 -12.62
N PHE A 277 5.34 -24.97 -12.33
CA PHE A 277 6.26 -25.07 -11.21
C PHE A 277 7.63 -24.42 -11.52
N ASP A 278 8.02 -24.36 -12.79
CA ASP A 278 9.17 -23.60 -13.30
C ASP A 278 8.88 -23.13 -14.73
N LYS A 279 8.75 -21.81 -14.92
CA LYS A 279 8.45 -21.18 -16.21
C LYS A 279 9.66 -20.52 -16.86
N SER A 280 10.87 -20.73 -16.33
CA SER A 280 12.07 -20.08 -16.84
C SER A 280 12.28 -20.40 -18.32
N GLU A 281 12.76 -19.39 -19.07
CA GLU A 281 13.16 -19.60 -20.47
C GLU A 281 14.27 -20.65 -20.57
N GLU A 282 15.11 -20.76 -19.55
CA GLU A 282 16.12 -21.82 -19.44
C GLU A 282 15.48 -23.22 -19.44
N ARG A 283 14.46 -23.48 -18.60
CA ARG A 283 13.76 -24.78 -18.57
C ARG A 283 13.10 -25.11 -19.91
N LYS A 284 12.48 -24.12 -20.55
CA LYS A 284 11.86 -24.29 -21.89
C LYS A 284 12.91 -24.63 -22.94
N GLN A 285 14.04 -23.95 -22.93
CA GLN A 285 15.16 -24.22 -23.84
C GLN A 285 15.75 -25.61 -23.61
N GLN A 286 15.89 -26.04 -22.36
CA GLN A 286 16.33 -27.40 -22.02
C GLN A 286 15.38 -28.46 -22.57
N ALA A 287 14.08 -28.31 -22.35
CA ALA A 287 13.05 -29.21 -22.88
C ALA A 287 13.13 -29.32 -24.42
N ALA A 288 13.18 -28.18 -25.10
CA ALA A 288 13.24 -28.11 -26.56
C ALA A 288 14.53 -28.71 -27.13
N SER A 289 15.69 -28.36 -26.53
CA SER A 289 16.99 -28.85 -26.98
C SER A 289 17.14 -30.36 -26.79
N ARG A 290 16.70 -30.90 -25.65
CA ARG A 290 16.75 -32.34 -25.36
C ARG A 290 15.84 -33.12 -26.31
N ALA A 291 14.61 -32.66 -26.55
CA ALA A 291 13.69 -33.28 -27.49
C ALA A 291 14.21 -33.28 -28.93
N GLU A 292 14.82 -32.18 -29.39
CA GLU A 292 15.38 -32.10 -30.73
C GLU A 292 16.60 -33.02 -30.90
N ARG A 293 17.51 -33.04 -29.93
CA ARG A 293 18.66 -33.95 -29.95
C ARG A 293 18.21 -35.42 -29.97
N ALA A 294 17.22 -35.78 -29.16
CA ALA A 294 16.65 -37.12 -29.17
C ALA A 294 16.02 -37.46 -30.54
N ALA A 295 15.31 -36.52 -31.16
CA ALA A 295 14.69 -36.69 -32.48
C ALA A 295 15.72 -36.85 -33.61
N VAL A 296 16.87 -36.19 -33.54
CA VAL A 296 17.97 -36.38 -34.49
C VAL A 296 18.57 -37.78 -34.36
N LEU A 297 18.70 -38.29 -33.13
CA LEU A 297 19.34 -39.57 -32.84
C LEU A 297 18.43 -40.78 -33.14
N ALA A 298 17.13 -40.68 -32.84
CA ALA A 298 16.16 -41.77 -33.04
C ALA A 298 14.76 -41.23 -33.39
N PRO A 299 14.53 -40.73 -34.62
CA PRO A 299 13.29 -40.03 -35.00
C PRO A 299 12.03 -40.91 -35.01
N GLN A 300 12.19 -42.24 -35.10
CA GLN A 300 11.09 -43.20 -35.15
C GLN A 300 10.77 -43.83 -33.79
N GLU A 301 11.58 -43.56 -32.77
CA GLU A 301 11.39 -44.14 -31.45
C GLU A 301 10.12 -43.54 -30.78
N PRO A 302 9.20 -44.37 -30.25
CA PRO A 302 7.90 -43.91 -29.74
C PRO A 302 7.97 -42.86 -28.64
N MET A 303 8.87 -43.02 -27.67
CA MET A 303 9.06 -42.11 -26.56
C MET A 303 9.63 -40.75 -27.03
N VAL A 304 10.57 -40.75 -27.97
CA VAL A 304 11.14 -39.56 -28.62
C VAL A 304 10.05 -38.78 -29.34
N ARG A 305 9.19 -39.45 -30.11
CA ARG A 305 8.05 -38.83 -30.79
C ARG A 305 7.06 -38.24 -29.79
N LEU A 306 6.76 -38.97 -28.70
CA LEU A 306 5.89 -38.48 -27.63
C LEU A 306 6.46 -37.22 -26.96
N ALA A 307 7.76 -37.21 -26.65
CA ALA A 307 8.43 -36.07 -26.03
C ALA A 307 8.39 -34.83 -26.92
N ARG A 308 8.64 -35.01 -28.22
CA ARG A 308 8.58 -33.94 -29.21
C ARG A 308 7.16 -33.37 -29.35
N ALA A 309 6.14 -34.23 -29.41
CA ALA A 309 4.74 -33.79 -29.45
C ALA A 309 4.36 -32.96 -28.21
N GLN A 310 4.81 -33.38 -27.02
CA GLN A 310 4.57 -32.66 -25.76
C GLN A 310 5.27 -31.28 -25.74
N VAL A 311 6.52 -31.20 -26.19
CA VAL A 311 7.24 -29.93 -26.34
C VAL A 311 6.54 -29.00 -27.34
N PHE A 312 6.08 -29.53 -28.48
CA PHE A 312 5.36 -28.75 -29.48
C PHE A 312 4.05 -28.17 -28.93
N ALA A 313 3.29 -28.97 -28.19
CA ALA A 313 2.00 -28.57 -27.63
C ALA A 313 2.09 -27.47 -26.55
N TRP A 314 3.04 -27.59 -25.61
CA TRP A 314 3.03 -26.76 -24.39
C TRP A 314 4.32 -26.01 -24.06
N VAL A 315 5.45 -26.34 -24.69
CA VAL A 315 6.71 -25.59 -24.52
C VAL A 315 6.86 -24.55 -25.63
N ILE A 316 6.66 -24.96 -26.89
CA ILE A 316 6.66 -24.03 -28.04
C ILE A 316 5.29 -23.38 -28.19
N GLY A 317 4.22 -24.18 -28.20
CA GLY A 317 2.85 -23.71 -28.00
C GLY A 317 2.29 -22.78 -29.09
N THR A 318 2.93 -22.67 -30.26
CA THR A 318 2.35 -21.91 -31.39
C THR A 318 1.20 -22.71 -32.01
N PRO A 319 0.19 -22.06 -32.61
CA PRO A 319 -0.95 -22.77 -33.21
C PRO A 319 -0.53 -23.83 -34.25
N SER A 320 0.52 -23.57 -35.01
CA SER A 320 1.08 -24.54 -35.97
C SER A 320 1.70 -25.75 -35.28
N MET A 321 2.46 -25.54 -34.20
CA MET A 321 3.09 -26.61 -33.43
C MET A 321 2.05 -27.41 -32.63
N GLN A 322 0.99 -26.78 -32.13
CA GLN A 322 -0.12 -27.47 -31.48
C GLN A 322 -0.89 -28.36 -32.45
N ALA A 323 -1.15 -27.90 -33.68
CA ALA A 323 -1.77 -28.73 -34.71
C ALA A 323 -0.89 -29.94 -35.10
N GLU A 324 0.43 -29.73 -35.18
CA GLU A 324 1.38 -30.81 -35.42
C GLU A 324 1.44 -31.81 -34.25
N ALA A 325 1.45 -31.30 -33.01
CA ALA A 325 1.39 -32.13 -31.81
C ALA A 325 0.11 -32.97 -31.76
N GLU A 326 -1.06 -32.41 -32.10
CA GLU A 326 -2.32 -33.16 -32.17
C GLU A 326 -2.21 -34.35 -33.13
N ARG A 327 -1.68 -34.11 -34.34
CA ARG A 327 -1.44 -35.18 -35.33
C ARG A 327 -0.53 -36.26 -34.75
N MET A 328 0.58 -35.88 -34.13
CA MET A 328 1.52 -36.83 -33.53
C MET A 328 0.88 -37.64 -32.40
N PHE A 329 0.11 -37.01 -31.50
CA PHE A 329 -0.57 -37.75 -30.44
C PHE A 329 -1.61 -38.74 -30.98
N ARG A 330 -2.35 -38.37 -32.04
CA ARG A 330 -3.28 -39.30 -32.71
C ARG A 330 -2.55 -40.50 -33.32
N GLU A 331 -1.40 -40.30 -33.95
CA GLU A 331 -0.58 -41.41 -34.46
C GLU A 331 -0.06 -42.32 -33.33
N LEU A 332 0.36 -41.71 -32.21
CA LEU A 332 0.90 -42.44 -31.05
C LEU A 332 -0.19 -43.10 -30.19
N SER A 333 -1.47 -42.73 -30.36
CA SER A 333 -2.60 -43.26 -29.60
C SER A 333 -2.79 -44.77 -29.73
N ALA A 334 -2.26 -45.38 -30.78
CA ALA A 334 -2.31 -46.81 -31.08
C ALA A 334 -1.00 -47.56 -30.78
N VAL A 335 0.05 -46.86 -30.33
CA VAL A 335 1.35 -47.46 -30.04
C VAL A 335 1.40 -47.89 -28.57
N GLU A 336 1.31 -49.20 -28.30
CA GLU A 336 1.11 -49.78 -26.95
C GLU A 336 2.01 -49.16 -25.87
N GLU A 337 3.30 -48.98 -26.16
CA GLU A 337 4.30 -48.43 -25.21
C GLU A 337 3.95 -47.02 -24.71
N VAL A 338 3.36 -46.17 -25.56
CA VAL A 338 3.13 -44.74 -25.27
C VAL A 338 1.67 -44.33 -25.37
N ALA A 339 0.77 -45.25 -25.74
CA ALA A 339 -0.64 -44.98 -26.02
C ALA A 339 -1.35 -44.31 -24.84
N SER A 340 -1.10 -44.77 -23.61
CA SER A 340 -1.72 -44.18 -22.41
C SER A 340 -1.33 -42.70 -22.25
N ALA A 341 -0.02 -42.39 -22.34
CA ALA A 341 0.46 -41.01 -22.27
C ALA A 341 -0.03 -40.15 -23.43
N ALA A 342 0.01 -40.69 -24.66
CA ALA A 342 -0.42 -39.98 -25.86
C ALA A 342 -1.92 -39.63 -25.81
N ASN A 343 -2.76 -40.55 -25.37
CA ASN A 343 -4.20 -40.31 -25.24
C ASN A 343 -4.54 -39.31 -24.13
N LEU A 344 -3.84 -39.38 -22.98
CA LEU A 344 -3.99 -38.40 -21.90
C LEU A 344 -3.64 -36.99 -22.38
N MET A 345 -2.49 -36.85 -23.05
CA MET A 345 -2.01 -35.57 -23.60
C MET A 345 -2.92 -35.05 -24.73
N LEU A 346 -3.39 -35.93 -25.62
CA LEU A 346 -4.36 -35.57 -26.65
C LEU A 346 -5.66 -35.04 -26.04
N GLY A 347 -6.17 -35.69 -24.99
CA GLY A 347 -7.36 -35.23 -24.29
C GLY A 347 -7.19 -33.81 -23.71
N ILE A 348 -6.02 -33.49 -23.16
CA ILE A 348 -5.71 -32.16 -22.63
C ILE A 348 -5.73 -31.13 -23.77
N LEU A 349 -5.06 -31.43 -24.88
CA LEU A 349 -5.00 -30.54 -26.04
C LEU A 349 -6.38 -30.31 -26.67
N LEU A 350 -7.21 -31.36 -26.73
CA LEU A 350 -8.60 -31.27 -27.21
C LEU A 350 -9.47 -30.40 -26.29
N ARG A 351 -9.33 -30.58 -24.97
CA ARG A 351 -10.04 -29.74 -24.00
C ARG A 351 -9.62 -28.27 -24.12
N ASP A 352 -8.32 -28.02 -24.18
CA ASP A 352 -7.75 -26.67 -24.25
C ASP A 352 -8.10 -25.95 -25.57
N SER A 353 -8.38 -26.70 -26.64
CA SER A 353 -8.90 -26.18 -27.92
C SER A 353 -10.44 -26.08 -27.98
N GLY A 354 -11.14 -26.30 -26.86
CA GLY A 354 -12.61 -26.20 -26.76
C GLY A 354 -13.38 -27.43 -27.25
N ARG A 355 -12.70 -28.50 -27.68
CA ARG A 355 -13.31 -29.78 -28.12
C ARG A 355 -13.54 -30.73 -26.94
N THR A 356 -14.14 -30.20 -25.87
CA THR A 356 -14.31 -30.88 -24.57
C THR A 356 -15.10 -32.19 -24.66
N GLY A 357 -16.10 -32.27 -25.55
CA GLY A 357 -16.88 -33.51 -25.75
C GLY A 357 -16.08 -34.66 -26.38
N GLU A 358 -15.14 -34.35 -27.28
CA GLU A 358 -14.24 -35.34 -27.87
C GLU A 358 -13.21 -35.80 -26.84
N ALA A 359 -12.65 -34.87 -26.05
CA ALA A 359 -11.78 -35.19 -24.94
C ALA A 359 -12.47 -36.11 -23.92
N ALA A 360 -13.73 -35.83 -23.55
CA ALA A 360 -14.49 -36.65 -22.61
C ALA A 360 -14.67 -38.09 -23.10
N THR A 361 -15.03 -38.26 -24.38
CA THR A 361 -15.20 -39.57 -24.99
C THR A 361 -13.87 -40.34 -25.04
N LEU A 362 -12.77 -39.64 -25.33
CA LEU A 362 -11.43 -40.21 -25.34
C LEU A 362 -11.02 -40.69 -23.95
N TYR A 363 -11.20 -39.85 -22.92
CA TYR A 363 -10.88 -40.21 -21.53
C TYR A 363 -11.71 -41.41 -21.04
N GLU A 364 -13.01 -41.43 -21.34
CA GLU A 364 -13.86 -42.58 -20.97
C GLU A 364 -13.42 -43.86 -21.69
N LYS A 365 -13.02 -43.77 -22.97
CA LYS A 365 -12.52 -44.90 -23.75
C LYS A 365 -11.25 -45.51 -23.17
N ILE A 366 -10.34 -44.68 -22.66
CA ILE A 366 -9.09 -45.16 -22.02
C ILE A 366 -9.26 -45.53 -20.54
N GLY A 367 -10.49 -45.42 -20.00
CA GLY A 367 -10.79 -45.73 -18.61
C GLY A 367 -10.42 -44.63 -17.61
N ASP A 368 -10.00 -43.45 -18.07
CA ASP A 368 -9.74 -42.29 -17.21
C ASP A 368 -11.06 -41.58 -16.86
N LEU A 369 -11.81 -42.20 -15.97
CA LEU A 369 -13.13 -41.72 -15.55
C LEU A 369 -13.07 -40.36 -14.86
N HIS A 370 -11.96 -40.03 -14.19
CA HIS A 370 -11.80 -38.75 -13.51
C HIS A 370 -11.79 -37.59 -14.53
N ASN A 371 -10.90 -37.66 -15.52
CA ASN A 371 -10.81 -36.62 -16.55
C ASN A 371 -12.03 -36.63 -17.48
N ALA A 372 -12.63 -37.80 -17.73
CA ALA A 372 -13.89 -37.89 -18.47
C ALA A 372 -15.03 -37.15 -17.76
N GLY A 373 -15.17 -37.29 -16.43
CA GLY A 373 -16.19 -36.59 -15.65
C GLY A 373 -16.10 -35.08 -15.78
N TRP A 374 -14.91 -34.50 -15.56
CA TRP A 374 -14.69 -33.05 -15.73
C TRP A 374 -14.90 -32.60 -17.18
N ALA A 375 -14.44 -33.37 -18.17
CA ALA A 375 -14.60 -33.04 -19.58
C ALA A 375 -16.08 -33.09 -20.01
N TYR A 376 -16.90 -34.01 -19.48
CA TYR A 376 -18.34 -34.04 -19.72
C TYR A 376 -19.07 -32.85 -19.09
N LEU A 377 -18.69 -32.44 -17.88
CA LEU A 377 -19.23 -31.20 -17.27
C LEU A 377 -18.86 -29.98 -18.12
N GLY A 378 -17.59 -29.86 -18.54
CA GLY A 378 -17.13 -28.78 -19.44
C GLY A 378 -17.77 -28.81 -20.84
N ALA A 379 -18.24 -29.98 -21.29
CA ALA A 379 -18.99 -30.15 -22.53
C ALA A 379 -20.51 -29.91 -22.38
N GLN A 380 -20.97 -29.44 -21.21
CA GLN A 380 -22.40 -29.25 -20.91
C GLN A 380 -23.23 -30.54 -21.04
N ARG A 381 -22.64 -31.70 -20.68
CA ARG A 381 -23.26 -33.03 -20.69
C ARG A 381 -23.36 -33.62 -19.26
N PRO A 382 -24.17 -33.03 -18.38
CA PRO A 382 -24.19 -33.38 -16.95
C PRO A 382 -24.62 -34.83 -16.68
N GLU A 383 -25.46 -35.43 -17.52
CA GLU A 383 -25.91 -36.82 -17.32
C GLU A 383 -24.85 -37.86 -17.69
N ASP A 384 -24.01 -37.57 -18.70
CA ASP A 384 -22.85 -38.41 -18.99
C ASP A 384 -21.80 -38.30 -17.88
N ALA A 385 -21.58 -37.08 -17.37
CA ALA A 385 -20.73 -36.86 -16.19
C ALA A 385 -21.27 -37.64 -14.98
N ALA A 386 -22.58 -37.57 -14.69
CA ALA A 386 -23.21 -38.29 -13.60
C ALA A 386 -22.96 -39.80 -13.70
N ARG A 387 -23.15 -40.40 -14.89
CA ARG A 387 -22.87 -41.83 -15.12
C ARG A 387 -21.43 -42.19 -14.79
N VAL A 388 -20.47 -41.38 -15.24
CA VAL A 388 -19.04 -41.62 -15.01
C VAL A 388 -18.65 -41.40 -13.54
N ILE A 389 -19.25 -40.42 -12.87
CA ILE A 389 -19.06 -40.16 -11.43
C ILE A 389 -19.58 -41.33 -10.60
N GLU A 390 -20.78 -41.86 -10.88
CA GLU A 390 -21.31 -43.01 -10.15
C GLU A 390 -20.45 -44.28 -10.36
N ARG A 391 -19.88 -44.46 -11.56
CA ARG A 391 -18.91 -45.54 -11.79
C ARG A 391 -17.65 -45.40 -10.92
N GLN A 392 -17.16 -44.18 -10.69
CA GLN A 392 -16.01 -43.93 -9.81
C GLN A 392 -16.32 -44.18 -8.32
N LEU A 393 -17.58 -43.99 -7.91
CA LEU A 393 -18.05 -44.19 -6.53
C LEU A 393 -18.46 -45.64 -6.25
N LYS A 394 -18.59 -46.48 -7.28
CA LYS A 394 -19.03 -47.87 -7.17
C LYS A 394 -18.14 -48.71 -6.25
N ASP A 395 -16.84 -48.43 -6.24
CA ASP A 395 -15.83 -49.21 -5.52
C ASP A 395 -15.51 -48.64 -4.12
N GLY A 396 -16.25 -47.61 -3.67
CA GLY A 396 -16.14 -47.06 -2.32
C GLY A 396 -15.88 -45.54 -2.29
N HIS A 397 -15.33 -45.07 -1.16
CA HIS A 397 -15.08 -43.64 -0.93
C HIS A 397 -14.08 -43.08 -1.94
N ASN A 398 -14.50 -42.08 -2.72
CA ASN A 398 -13.64 -41.41 -3.69
C ASN A 398 -13.84 -39.90 -3.60
N ARG A 399 -12.93 -39.22 -2.90
CA ARG A 399 -12.94 -37.77 -2.70
C ARG A 399 -13.05 -36.98 -4.01
N ASN A 400 -12.31 -37.38 -5.04
CA ASN A 400 -12.27 -36.66 -6.31
C ASN A 400 -13.61 -36.80 -7.07
N ALA A 401 -14.25 -37.97 -6.98
CA ALA A 401 -15.58 -38.18 -7.53
C ALA A 401 -16.66 -37.42 -6.73
N LEU A 402 -16.54 -37.32 -5.40
CA LEU A 402 -17.42 -36.49 -4.57
C LEU A 402 -17.31 -35.00 -4.93
N VAL A 403 -16.10 -34.50 -5.22
CA VAL A 403 -15.90 -33.13 -5.72
C VAL A 403 -16.63 -32.90 -7.05
N GLN A 404 -16.51 -33.82 -8.01
CA GLN A 404 -17.24 -33.73 -9.28
C GLN A 404 -18.76 -33.78 -9.06
N LYS A 405 -19.23 -34.66 -8.16
CA LYS A 405 -20.64 -34.79 -7.80
C LYS A 405 -21.18 -33.52 -7.15
N LEU A 406 -20.37 -32.84 -6.34
CA LEU A 406 -20.72 -31.55 -5.73
C LEU A 406 -20.90 -30.47 -6.79
N VAL A 407 -19.96 -30.35 -7.74
CA VAL A 407 -20.05 -29.38 -8.85
C VAL A 407 -21.25 -29.69 -9.76
N LEU A 408 -21.49 -30.96 -10.09
CA LEU A 408 -22.66 -31.40 -10.85
C LEU A 408 -23.96 -30.94 -10.19
N ASN A 409 -24.11 -31.19 -8.88
CA ASN A 409 -25.35 -30.84 -8.19
C ASN A 409 -25.49 -29.33 -7.94
N LEU A 410 -24.40 -28.60 -7.71
CA LEU A 410 -24.46 -27.16 -7.46
C LEU A 410 -24.65 -26.33 -8.75
N ASN A 411 -23.87 -26.62 -9.80
CA ASN A 411 -23.78 -25.76 -10.98
C ASN A 411 -24.64 -26.19 -12.16
N PHE A 412 -25.01 -27.47 -12.24
CA PHE A 412 -25.80 -28.00 -13.36
C PHE A 412 -27.21 -28.37 -12.94
N ARG A 413 -27.36 -29.12 -11.83
CA ARG A 413 -28.69 -29.53 -11.34
C ARG A 413 -29.34 -28.53 -10.40
N GLU A 414 -28.55 -27.61 -9.83
CA GLU A 414 -28.98 -26.62 -8.85
C GLU A 414 -29.79 -27.22 -7.68
N ASP A 415 -29.37 -28.40 -7.22
CA ASP A 415 -30.02 -29.18 -6.19
C ASP A 415 -29.27 -29.05 -4.86
N LEU A 416 -29.65 -28.04 -4.05
CA LEU A 416 -29.01 -27.76 -2.76
C LEU A 416 -29.18 -28.89 -1.74
N HIS A 417 -30.23 -29.70 -1.86
CA HIS A 417 -30.41 -30.88 -1.01
C HIS A 417 -29.34 -31.92 -1.33
N ALA A 418 -29.19 -32.28 -2.62
CA ALA A 418 -28.14 -33.20 -3.07
C ALA A 418 -26.74 -32.65 -2.77
N VAL A 419 -26.53 -31.34 -2.86
CA VAL A 419 -25.28 -30.67 -2.43
C VAL A 419 -24.98 -30.97 -0.95
N GLY A 420 -25.98 -30.82 -0.06
CA GLY A 420 -25.84 -31.16 1.36
C GLY A 420 -25.51 -32.63 1.60
N GLU A 421 -26.20 -33.55 0.89
CA GLU A 421 -25.93 -34.99 0.98
C GLU A 421 -24.52 -35.37 0.51
N VAL A 422 -24.01 -34.71 -0.53
CA VAL A 422 -22.63 -34.92 -1.00
C VAL A 422 -21.64 -34.37 0.00
N ILE A 423 -21.89 -33.19 0.59
CA ILE A 423 -21.01 -32.61 1.60
C ILE A 423 -20.90 -33.51 2.85
N ALA A 424 -22.00 -34.15 3.24
CA ALA A 424 -22.03 -35.11 4.35
C ALA A 424 -21.22 -36.39 4.08
N GLN A 425 -20.92 -36.72 2.82
CA GLN A 425 -20.10 -37.88 2.45
C GLN A 425 -18.59 -37.60 2.53
N PHE A 426 -18.15 -36.35 2.64
CA PHE A 426 -16.73 -36.06 2.85
C PHE A 426 -16.31 -36.41 4.28
N THR A 427 -15.14 -37.05 4.41
CA THR A 427 -14.52 -37.26 5.72
C THR A 427 -13.92 -35.94 6.24
N PRO A 428 -13.68 -35.80 7.55
CA PRO A 428 -12.98 -34.63 8.09
C PRO A 428 -11.61 -34.40 7.42
N SER A 429 -10.88 -35.47 7.10
CA SER A 429 -9.58 -35.39 6.41
C SER A 429 -9.72 -34.86 4.97
N ASP A 430 -10.83 -35.15 4.29
CA ASP A 430 -11.08 -34.62 2.95
C ASP A 430 -11.29 -33.11 3.00
N LEU A 431 -12.02 -32.62 3.99
CA LEU A 431 -12.33 -31.20 4.20
C LEU A 431 -11.14 -30.38 4.75
N GLN A 432 -9.99 -31.01 5.02
CA GLN A 432 -8.73 -30.31 5.30
C GLN A 432 -7.88 -30.07 4.04
N GLN A 433 -8.31 -30.60 2.88
CA GLN A 433 -7.67 -30.37 1.58
C GLN A 433 -8.25 -29.12 0.92
N ASP A 434 -7.41 -28.30 0.26
CA ASP A 434 -7.80 -26.96 -0.21
C ASP A 434 -9.02 -26.97 -1.16
N SER A 435 -9.03 -27.86 -2.16
CA SER A 435 -10.08 -27.91 -3.18
C SER A 435 -11.43 -28.46 -2.66
N PRO A 436 -11.48 -29.63 -1.98
CA PRO A 436 -12.72 -30.12 -1.37
C PRO A 436 -13.29 -29.14 -0.34
N ALA A 437 -12.45 -28.54 0.50
CA ALA A 437 -12.88 -27.54 1.49
C ALA A 437 -13.53 -26.34 0.80
N GLY A 438 -12.84 -25.72 -0.16
CA GLY A 438 -13.35 -24.52 -0.85
C GLY A 438 -14.69 -24.76 -1.57
N LEU A 439 -14.85 -25.91 -2.22
CA LEU A 439 -16.11 -26.25 -2.89
C LEU A 439 -17.23 -26.58 -1.89
N ALA A 440 -16.93 -27.31 -0.81
CA ALA A 440 -17.90 -27.59 0.24
C ALA A 440 -18.37 -26.29 0.91
N LEU A 441 -17.45 -25.37 1.21
CA LEU A 441 -17.78 -24.05 1.78
C LEU A 441 -18.68 -23.22 0.84
N ASN A 442 -18.42 -23.23 -0.47
CA ASN A 442 -19.31 -22.59 -1.45
C ASN A 442 -20.70 -23.23 -1.48
N GLY A 443 -20.79 -24.56 -1.41
CA GLY A 443 -22.05 -25.29 -1.36
C GLY A 443 -22.85 -25.00 -0.08
N LEU A 444 -22.18 -24.96 1.07
CA LEU A 444 -22.78 -24.59 2.37
C LEU A 444 -23.24 -23.13 2.39
N LEU A 445 -22.46 -22.23 1.78
CA LEU A 445 -22.82 -20.83 1.61
C LEU A 445 -24.07 -20.66 0.74
N ALA A 446 -24.14 -21.38 -0.39
CA ALA A 446 -25.31 -21.42 -1.25
C ALA A 446 -26.55 -21.98 -0.51
N GLY A 447 -26.34 -23.02 0.31
CA GLY A 447 -27.37 -23.63 1.17
C GLY A 447 -27.70 -22.88 2.46
N ARG A 448 -27.04 -21.76 2.75
CA ARG A 448 -27.25 -20.91 3.94
C ARG A 448 -27.08 -21.63 5.28
N ASN A 449 -26.21 -22.66 5.33
CA ASN A 449 -25.97 -23.42 6.55
C ASN A 449 -24.82 -22.81 7.37
N ALA A 450 -25.11 -21.77 8.15
CA ALA A 450 -24.11 -21.01 8.90
C ALA A 450 -23.30 -21.86 9.89
N ASP A 451 -23.95 -22.76 10.63
CA ASP A 451 -23.27 -23.56 11.65
C ASP A 451 -22.31 -24.57 11.03
N ARG A 452 -22.77 -25.29 9.98
CA ARG A 452 -21.89 -26.22 9.26
C ARG A 452 -20.78 -25.48 8.52
N LEU A 453 -21.04 -24.27 8.02
CA LEU A 453 -20.01 -23.41 7.40
C LEU A 453 -18.92 -23.07 8.42
N LEU A 454 -19.28 -22.65 9.64
CA LEU A 454 -18.30 -22.42 10.72
C LEU A 454 -17.53 -23.68 11.11
N GLU A 455 -18.20 -24.83 11.20
CA GLU A 455 -17.56 -26.11 11.55
C GLU A 455 -16.45 -26.47 10.53
N VAL A 456 -16.78 -26.40 9.23
CA VAL A 456 -15.82 -26.72 8.16
C VAL A 456 -14.68 -25.70 8.10
N VAL A 457 -14.97 -24.40 8.25
CA VAL A 457 -13.94 -23.35 8.28
C VAL A 457 -12.99 -23.52 9.48
N ASN A 458 -13.53 -23.83 10.67
CA ASN A 458 -12.74 -23.98 11.89
C ASN A 458 -11.91 -25.28 11.88
N GLY A 459 -12.41 -26.33 11.23
CA GLY A 459 -11.68 -27.58 11.03
C GLY A 459 -10.56 -27.49 9.98
N PHE A 460 -10.51 -26.41 9.21
CA PHE A 460 -9.51 -26.22 8.15
C PHE A 460 -8.20 -25.62 8.72
N PRO A 461 -7.04 -26.28 8.52
CA PRO A 461 -5.83 -25.98 9.30
C PRO A 461 -5.06 -24.73 8.85
N ARG A 462 -5.28 -24.22 7.63
CA ARG A 462 -4.51 -23.11 7.03
C ARG A 462 -5.35 -21.84 6.97
N GLU A 463 -4.72 -20.66 7.01
CA GLU A 463 -5.46 -19.38 6.85
C GLU A 463 -5.95 -19.14 5.42
N VAL A 464 -5.30 -19.76 4.44
CA VAL A 464 -5.57 -19.58 3.02
C VAL A 464 -5.70 -20.95 2.35
N MET A 465 -6.83 -21.17 1.68
CA MET A 465 -6.99 -22.29 0.75
C MET A 465 -6.27 -21.94 -0.54
N ALA A 466 -5.30 -22.77 -0.94
CA ALA A 466 -4.50 -22.54 -2.13
C ALA A 466 -4.46 -23.79 -3.00
N SER A 467 -5.13 -23.76 -4.14
CA SER A 467 -5.03 -24.76 -5.21
C SER A 467 -4.79 -24.08 -6.56
N PRO A 468 -4.25 -24.77 -7.58
CA PRO A 468 -4.05 -24.17 -8.89
C PRO A 468 -5.32 -23.48 -9.42
N GLY A 469 -5.26 -22.16 -9.64
CA GLY A 469 -6.41 -21.37 -10.10
C GLY A 469 -7.45 -20.99 -9.04
N TYR A 470 -7.23 -21.32 -7.77
CA TYR A 470 -8.12 -20.94 -6.66
C TYR A 470 -7.32 -20.59 -5.42
N LEU A 471 -7.49 -19.36 -4.96
CA LEU A 471 -6.87 -18.85 -3.74
C LEU A 471 -7.98 -18.17 -2.95
N ALA A 472 -8.23 -18.55 -1.69
CA ALA A 472 -9.28 -17.93 -0.89
C ALA A 472 -8.89 -17.91 0.60
N PRO A 473 -8.90 -16.73 1.27
CA PRO A 473 -8.73 -16.67 2.72
C PRO A 473 -9.92 -17.36 3.40
N LYS A 474 -9.67 -18.28 4.34
CA LYS A 474 -10.76 -18.98 5.04
C LYS A 474 -11.70 -18.02 5.78
N ARG A 475 -11.15 -16.88 6.23
CA ARG A 475 -11.88 -15.85 6.98
C ARG A 475 -12.96 -15.13 6.19
N VAL A 476 -12.91 -15.21 4.85
CA VAL A 476 -14.05 -14.80 4.01
C VAL A 476 -15.30 -15.60 4.38
N PHE A 477 -15.15 -16.91 4.60
CA PHE A 477 -16.23 -17.84 4.85
C PHE A 477 -16.72 -17.81 6.31
N SER A 478 -15.84 -17.63 7.30
CA SER A 478 -16.27 -17.37 8.69
C SER A 478 -17.05 -16.05 8.78
N GLY A 479 -16.61 -15.00 8.07
CA GLY A 479 -17.33 -13.74 8.00
C GLY A 479 -18.73 -13.91 7.39
N TRP A 480 -18.85 -14.70 6.32
CA TRP A 480 -20.15 -15.07 5.76
C TRP A 480 -21.01 -15.88 6.72
N ALA A 481 -20.42 -16.83 7.45
CA ALA A 481 -21.15 -17.65 8.39
C ALA A 481 -21.71 -16.81 9.55
N HIS A 482 -20.91 -15.87 10.08
CA HIS A 482 -21.36 -14.90 11.06
C HIS A 482 -22.44 -13.97 10.51
N HIS A 483 -22.29 -13.50 9.27
CA HIS A 483 -23.30 -12.68 8.61
C HIS A 483 -24.65 -13.42 8.48
N LEU A 484 -24.64 -14.66 7.99
CA LEU A 484 -25.83 -15.50 7.88
C LEU A 484 -26.46 -15.81 9.26
N ALA A 485 -25.66 -15.87 10.31
CA ALA A 485 -26.12 -16.04 11.68
C ALA A 485 -26.55 -14.73 12.37
N GLY A 486 -26.63 -13.61 11.64
CA GLY A 486 -27.03 -12.29 12.18
C GLY A 486 -25.97 -11.61 13.06
N ARG A 487 -24.73 -12.09 13.06
CA ARG A 487 -23.62 -11.60 13.89
C ARG A 487 -22.79 -10.56 13.13
N ALA A 488 -23.37 -9.38 12.98
CA ALA A 488 -22.85 -8.27 12.18
C ALA A 488 -21.38 -7.89 12.49
N GLU A 489 -21.07 -7.60 13.76
CA GLU A 489 -19.72 -7.16 14.12
C GLU A 489 -18.66 -8.23 13.91
N LEU A 490 -18.98 -9.49 14.25
CA LEU A 490 -18.06 -10.60 14.01
C LEU A 490 -17.81 -10.82 12.52
N ALA A 491 -18.84 -10.66 11.68
CA ALA A 491 -18.67 -10.71 10.23
C ALA A 491 -17.70 -9.63 9.72
N ARG A 492 -17.81 -8.39 10.23
CA ARG A 492 -16.88 -7.30 9.93
C ARG A 492 -15.46 -7.61 10.39
N THR A 493 -15.28 -8.09 11.61
CA THR A 493 -13.97 -8.46 12.15
C THR A 493 -13.30 -9.51 11.27
N GLU A 494 -14.03 -10.57 10.90
CA GLU A 494 -13.51 -11.63 10.04
C GLU A 494 -13.13 -11.12 8.63
N TRP A 495 -13.96 -10.27 8.03
CA TRP A 495 -13.65 -9.69 6.71
C TRP A 495 -12.51 -8.67 6.73
N SER A 496 -12.38 -7.86 7.78
CA SER A 496 -11.22 -6.97 7.97
C SER A 496 -9.93 -7.77 8.14
N ALA A 497 -9.96 -8.86 8.92
CA ALA A 497 -8.83 -9.76 9.04
C ALA A 497 -8.49 -10.45 7.70
N ALA A 498 -9.51 -10.90 6.96
CA ALA A 498 -9.33 -11.46 5.62
C ALA A 498 -8.70 -10.44 4.65
N LEU A 499 -9.11 -9.16 4.73
CA LEU A 499 -8.58 -8.08 3.89
C LEU A 499 -7.11 -7.83 4.20
N ALA A 500 -6.73 -7.81 5.48
CA ALA A 500 -5.35 -7.70 5.89
C ALA A 500 -4.49 -8.86 5.37
N THR A 501 -4.98 -10.11 5.48
CA THR A 501 -4.30 -11.29 4.90
C THR A 501 -4.12 -11.16 3.39
N VAL A 502 -5.15 -10.70 2.67
CA VAL A 502 -5.06 -10.48 1.22
C VAL A 502 -4.03 -9.41 0.87
N GLN A 503 -4.04 -8.28 1.58
CA GLN A 503 -3.09 -7.18 1.37
C GLN A 503 -1.65 -7.60 1.67
N GLU A 504 -1.43 -8.42 2.70
CA GLU A 504 -0.12 -8.98 3.02
C GLU A 504 0.39 -9.89 1.90
N LEU A 505 -0.44 -10.83 1.43
CA LEU A 505 -0.08 -11.71 0.31
C LEU A 505 0.25 -10.93 -0.97
N ARG A 506 -0.39 -9.77 -1.17
CA ARG A 506 -0.14 -8.88 -2.31
C ARG A 506 1.18 -8.14 -2.26
N ARG A 507 1.78 -7.90 -1.08
CA ARG A 507 3.07 -7.18 -0.99
C ARG A 507 4.17 -7.84 -1.83
N ASN A 508 4.12 -9.17 -1.95
CA ASN A 508 5.08 -9.97 -2.72
C ASN A 508 4.53 -10.43 -4.08
N ARG A 509 3.29 -10.04 -4.43
CA ARG A 509 2.54 -10.49 -5.62
C ARG A 509 1.57 -9.39 -6.08
N THR A 510 2.11 -8.23 -6.45
CA THR A 510 1.32 -7.01 -6.71
C THR A 510 0.27 -7.17 -7.80
N ASP A 511 0.55 -8.05 -8.76
CA ASP A 511 -0.24 -8.30 -9.97
C ASP A 511 -1.05 -9.61 -9.91
N ASP A 512 -1.13 -10.28 -8.75
CA ASP A 512 -1.96 -11.47 -8.59
C ASP A 512 -3.44 -11.08 -8.63
N VAL A 513 -4.05 -11.34 -9.79
CA VAL A 513 -5.44 -11.02 -10.08
C VAL A 513 -6.39 -11.61 -9.03
N THR A 514 -6.14 -12.83 -8.54
CA THR A 514 -7.03 -13.51 -7.59
C THR A 514 -7.08 -12.77 -6.25
N LEU A 515 -5.94 -12.29 -5.78
CA LEU A 515 -5.85 -11.47 -4.58
C LEU A 515 -6.53 -10.11 -4.75
N LEU A 516 -6.39 -9.49 -5.93
CA LEU A 516 -7.10 -8.26 -6.26
C LEU A 516 -8.62 -8.44 -6.27
N LEU A 517 -9.13 -9.58 -6.77
CA LEU A 517 -10.57 -9.86 -6.71
C LEU A 517 -11.05 -9.92 -5.25
N TRP A 518 -10.35 -10.66 -4.40
CA TRP A 518 -10.73 -10.76 -2.99
C TRP A 518 -10.63 -9.43 -2.27
N GLN A 519 -9.64 -8.62 -2.59
CA GLN A 519 -9.50 -7.28 -2.05
C GLN A 519 -10.72 -6.42 -2.42
N ALA A 520 -11.11 -6.36 -3.69
CA ALA A 520 -12.27 -5.58 -4.13
C ALA A 520 -13.58 -6.08 -3.46
N LEU A 521 -13.75 -7.40 -3.37
CA LEU A 521 -14.92 -8.00 -2.71
C LEU A 521 -14.97 -7.67 -1.22
N LEU A 522 -13.85 -7.81 -0.49
CA LEU A 522 -13.79 -7.51 0.94
C LEU A 522 -13.96 -6.01 1.22
N GLN A 523 -13.33 -5.15 0.42
CA GLN A 523 -13.54 -3.70 0.50
C GLN A 523 -15.00 -3.33 0.30
N SER A 524 -15.66 -3.90 -0.72
CA SER A 524 -17.08 -3.64 -0.97
C SER A 524 -17.97 -4.09 0.19
N ARG A 525 -17.68 -5.23 0.83
CA ARG A 525 -18.40 -5.74 2.01
C ARG A 525 -18.17 -4.93 3.28
N LEU A 526 -17.03 -4.28 3.40
CA LEU A 526 -16.70 -3.36 4.48
C LEU A 526 -17.22 -1.93 4.24
N GLY A 527 -17.83 -1.67 3.07
CA GLY A 527 -18.34 -0.35 2.69
C GLY A 527 -17.27 0.63 2.20
N LEU A 528 -16.08 0.13 1.85
CA LEU A 528 -14.94 0.92 1.34
C LEU A 528 -15.11 1.15 -0.17
N GLU A 529 -16.05 2.02 -0.53
CA GLU A 529 -16.54 2.22 -1.90
C GLU A 529 -15.45 2.70 -2.86
N ALA A 530 -14.68 3.73 -2.47
CA ALA A 530 -13.64 4.31 -3.32
C ALA A 530 -12.47 3.33 -3.54
N GLU A 531 -12.10 2.59 -2.50
CA GLU A 531 -11.04 1.59 -2.54
C GLU A 531 -11.44 0.37 -3.37
N ALA A 532 -12.70 -0.06 -3.27
CA ALA A 532 -13.23 -1.13 -4.09
C ALA A 532 -13.22 -0.74 -5.58
N ASP A 533 -13.67 0.47 -5.92
CA ASP A 533 -13.63 0.98 -7.30
C ASP A 533 -12.20 1.11 -7.83
N ALA A 534 -11.28 1.66 -7.02
CA ALA A 534 -9.87 1.74 -7.38
C ALA A 534 -9.26 0.34 -7.64
N THR A 535 -9.64 -0.65 -6.82
CA THR A 535 -9.17 -2.03 -6.99
C THR A 535 -9.77 -2.69 -8.24
N VAL A 536 -11.04 -2.44 -8.56
CA VAL A 536 -11.67 -2.89 -9.82
C VAL A 536 -10.99 -2.26 -11.03
N HIS A 537 -10.67 -0.96 -10.99
CA HIS A 537 -9.90 -0.30 -12.04
C HIS A 537 -8.50 -0.91 -12.19
N LEU A 538 -7.83 -1.21 -11.07
CA LEU A 538 -6.53 -1.86 -11.08
C LEU A 538 -6.59 -3.26 -11.72
N ILE A 539 -7.61 -4.07 -11.41
CA ILE A 539 -7.83 -5.40 -12.04
C ILE A 539 -7.86 -5.30 -13.56
N ARG A 540 -8.55 -4.29 -14.11
CA ARG A 540 -8.63 -4.05 -15.57
C ARG A 540 -7.30 -3.68 -16.21
N SER A 541 -6.34 -3.20 -15.42
CA SER A 541 -5.02 -2.75 -15.90
C SER A 541 -3.90 -3.78 -15.77
N VAL A 542 -4.13 -4.91 -15.07
CA VAL A 542 -3.14 -5.99 -14.93
C VAL A 542 -2.84 -6.61 -16.29
N THR A 543 -1.56 -6.91 -16.58
CA THR A 543 -1.13 -7.51 -17.85
C THR A 543 -0.57 -8.93 -17.63
N PRO A 544 -1.06 -9.97 -18.33
CA PRO A 544 -2.16 -9.92 -19.32
C PRO A 544 -3.50 -9.60 -18.66
N VAL A 545 -4.36 -8.88 -19.40
CA VAL A 545 -5.70 -8.49 -18.94
C VAL A 545 -6.46 -9.75 -18.52
N PRO A 546 -7.06 -9.78 -17.31
CA PRO A 546 -7.87 -10.91 -16.87
C PRO A 546 -9.00 -11.23 -17.86
N THR A 547 -9.45 -12.49 -17.86
CA THR A 547 -10.56 -12.92 -18.73
C THR A 547 -11.82 -12.08 -18.45
N PRO A 548 -12.54 -11.59 -19.48
CA PRO A 548 -13.72 -10.74 -19.30
C PRO A 548 -14.78 -11.27 -18.31
N GLY A 549 -15.01 -12.59 -18.29
CA GLY A 549 -15.96 -13.21 -17.34
C GLY A 549 -15.60 -13.04 -15.87
N LEU A 550 -14.30 -13.03 -15.55
CA LEU A 550 -13.80 -12.89 -14.19
C LEU A 550 -13.93 -11.44 -13.70
N ILE A 551 -13.69 -10.47 -14.59
CA ILE A 551 -13.92 -9.04 -14.34
C ILE A 551 -15.41 -8.79 -14.11
N LEU A 552 -16.26 -9.34 -14.99
CA LEU A 552 -17.71 -9.25 -14.88
C LEU A 552 -18.20 -9.78 -13.52
N ARG A 553 -17.70 -10.93 -13.07
CA ARG A 553 -18.06 -11.52 -11.77
C ARG A 553 -17.75 -10.60 -10.58
N VAL A 554 -16.58 -9.96 -10.57
CA VAL A 554 -16.23 -9.01 -9.50
C VAL A 554 -17.11 -7.77 -9.55
N GLU A 555 -17.31 -7.19 -10.73
CA GLU A 555 -18.11 -5.97 -10.87
C GLU A 555 -19.57 -6.17 -10.47
N LEU A 556 -20.16 -7.31 -10.82
CA LEU A 556 -21.51 -7.66 -10.38
C LEU A 556 -21.57 -7.79 -8.85
N SER A 557 -20.59 -8.44 -8.23
CA SER A 557 -20.54 -8.63 -6.78
C SER A 557 -20.33 -7.32 -6.04
N VAL A 558 -19.41 -6.48 -6.50
CA VAL A 558 -19.10 -5.17 -5.89
C VAL A 558 -20.31 -4.24 -6.02
N ASN A 559 -20.94 -4.18 -7.20
CA ASN A 559 -22.14 -3.37 -7.38
C ASN A 559 -23.30 -3.88 -6.53
N ALA A 560 -23.49 -5.19 -6.40
CA ALA A 560 -24.51 -5.74 -5.51
C ALA A 560 -24.22 -5.44 -4.03
N ALA A 561 -23.00 -5.71 -3.55
CA ALA A 561 -22.60 -5.46 -2.16
C ALA A 561 -22.73 -3.99 -1.75
N LEU A 562 -22.47 -3.06 -2.68
CA LEU A 562 -22.61 -1.61 -2.46
C LEU A 562 -24.03 -1.08 -2.72
N GLY A 563 -25.00 -1.94 -3.06
CA GLY A 563 -26.38 -1.54 -3.32
C GLY A 563 -26.58 -0.71 -4.61
N ARG A 564 -25.65 -0.79 -5.57
CA ARG A 564 -25.65 -0.03 -6.83
C ARG A 564 -26.46 -0.77 -7.91
N THR A 565 -27.76 -0.95 -7.67
CA THR A 565 -28.66 -1.77 -8.51
C THR A 565 -28.64 -1.39 -10.00
N GLU A 566 -28.67 -0.10 -10.35
CA GLU A 566 -28.65 0.30 -11.77
C GLU A 566 -27.30 0.06 -12.44
N ARG A 567 -26.18 0.21 -11.71
CA ARG A 567 -24.86 -0.16 -12.24
C ARG A 567 -24.73 -1.67 -12.40
N PHE A 568 -25.29 -2.45 -11.47
CA PHE A 568 -25.36 -3.91 -11.62
C PHE A 568 -26.02 -4.29 -12.95
N TRP A 569 -27.19 -3.71 -13.26
CA TRP A 569 -27.91 -4.00 -14.51
C TRP A 569 -27.15 -3.51 -15.74
N ALA A 570 -26.54 -2.33 -15.69
CA ALA A 570 -25.71 -1.84 -16.80
C ALA A 570 -24.50 -2.76 -17.06
N THR A 571 -23.83 -3.23 -16.00
CA THR A 571 -22.72 -4.18 -16.07
C THR A 571 -23.18 -5.54 -16.63
N LEU A 572 -24.32 -6.06 -16.15
CA LEU A 572 -24.88 -7.33 -16.61
C LEU A 572 -25.31 -7.25 -18.09
N ALA A 573 -25.91 -6.14 -18.52
CA ALA A 573 -26.34 -5.93 -19.90
C ALA A 573 -25.14 -5.74 -20.87
N ALA A 574 -24.05 -5.13 -20.40
CA ALA A 574 -22.84 -4.95 -21.20
C ALA A 574 -22.02 -6.25 -21.36
N GLY A 575 -22.17 -7.20 -20.43
CA GLY A 575 -21.51 -8.50 -20.49
C GLY A 575 -22.33 -9.52 -21.29
N LYS A 576 -21.84 -9.99 -22.44
CA LYS A 576 -22.33 -11.27 -22.99
C LYS A 576 -21.84 -12.37 -22.06
N LEU A 577 -22.73 -13.15 -21.44
CA LEU A 577 -22.38 -14.32 -20.63
C LEU A 577 -21.80 -15.43 -21.53
N PRO A 578 -20.49 -15.71 -21.53
CA PRO A 578 -19.93 -16.84 -22.25
C PRO A 578 -20.07 -18.12 -21.41
N ALA A 579 -20.10 -19.27 -22.06
CA ALA A 579 -20.21 -20.57 -21.37
C ALA A 579 -18.84 -21.09 -20.89
N ASP A 580 -18.20 -20.42 -19.91
CA ASP A 580 -16.96 -20.91 -19.27
C ASP A 580 -17.01 -20.89 -17.73
N GLU A 581 -16.10 -21.62 -17.08
CA GLU A 581 -16.01 -21.75 -15.60
C GLU A 581 -15.65 -20.45 -14.86
N ARG A 582 -15.20 -19.41 -15.57
CA ARG A 582 -14.76 -18.12 -15.01
C ARG A 582 -15.81 -17.02 -15.16
N THR A 583 -16.95 -17.36 -15.74
CA THR A 583 -18.10 -16.50 -15.93
C THR A 583 -19.10 -16.69 -14.78
N PRO A 584 -19.89 -15.66 -14.41
CA PRO A 584 -21.05 -15.83 -13.53
C PRO A 584 -21.93 -17.02 -13.94
N THR A 585 -21.98 -18.08 -13.12
CA THR A 585 -22.93 -19.18 -13.31
C THR A 585 -24.32 -18.76 -12.84
N HIS A 586 -25.36 -19.35 -13.42
CA HIS A 586 -26.74 -19.14 -12.95
C HIS A 586 -26.87 -19.50 -11.46
N SER A 587 -26.31 -20.65 -11.04
CA SER A 587 -26.27 -21.08 -9.63
C SER A 587 -25.65 -20.03 -8.69
N TRP A 588 -24.61 -19.34 -9.13
CA TRP A 588 -23.95 -18.31 -8.34
C TRP A 588 -24.82 -17.07 -8.17
N LEU A 589 -25.43 -16.58 -9.25
CA LEU A 589 -26.39 -15.46 -9.19
C LEU A 589 -27.61 -15.82 -8.33
N ARG A 590 -28.11 -17.06 -8.47
CA ARG A 590 -29.30 -17.54 -7.75
C ARG A 590 -29.07 -17.74 -6.26
N PHE A 591 -27.95 -18.37 -5.88
CA PHE A 591 -27.74 -18.83 -4.51
C PHE A 591 -26.77 -17.99 -3.69
N SER A 592 -25.85 -17.24 -4.32
CA SER A 592 -24.88 -16.45 -3.56
C SER A 592 -25.57 -15.41 -2.67
N PRO A 593 -25.12 -15.26 -1.41
CA PRO A 593 -25.50 -14.15 -0.53
C PRO A 593 -25.16 -12.77 -1.08
N ASP A 594 -24.17 -12.66 -1.96
CA ASP A 594 -23.76 -11.38 -2.57
C ASP A 594 -24.93 -10.63 -3.23
N PHE A 595 -25.95 -11.37 -3.71
CA PHE A 595 -27.10 -10.82 -4.43
C PHE A 595 -28.38 -10.74 -3.59
N ASP A 596 -28.31 -10.89 -2.27
CA ASP A 596 -29.48 -10.84 -1.38
C ASP A 596 -30.26 -9.53 -1.57
N VAL A 597 -29.55 -8.41 -1.71
CA VAL A 597 -30.12 -7.08 -2.00
C VAL A 597 -30.93 -7.00 -3.31
N LEU A 598 -30.65 -7.86 -4.28
CA LEU A 598 -31.31 -7.87 -5.59
C LEU A 598 -32.48 -8.85 -5.64
N ARG A 599 -32.65 -9.74 -4.65
CA ARG A 599 -33.71 -10.76 -4.65
C ARG A 599 -35.11 -10.15 -4.64
N ALA A 600 -35.26 -8.92 -4.13
CA ALA A 600 -36.50 -8.18 -4.16
C ALA A 600 -36.77 -7.45 -5.50
N ASP A 601 -35.77 -7.33 -6.39
CA ASP A 601 -35.92 -6.68 -7.70
C ASP A 601 -36.64 -7.66 -8.68
N PRO A 602 -37.83 -7.31 -9.21
CA PRO A 602 -38.55 -8.15 -10.17
C PRO A 602 -37.75 -8.47 -11.44
N ARG A 603 -36.86 -7.57 -11.87
CA ARG A 603 -35.97 -7.78 -13.02
C ARG A 603 -35.02 -8.94 -12.75
N PHE A 604 -34.52 -9.05 -11.52
CA PHE A 604 -33.57 -10.08 -11.13
C PHE A 604 -34.25 -11.45 -11.10
N GLN A 605 -35.47 -11.51 -10.56
CA GLN A 605 -36.29 -12.73 -10.57
C GLN A 605 -36.72 -13.15 -11.98
N ALA A 606 -36.99 -12.19 -12.88
CA ALA A 606 -37.25 -12.49 -14.29
C ALA A 606 -36.01 -13.06 -14.97
N PHE A 607 -34.85 -12.41 -14.80
CA PHE A 607 -33.58 -12.85 -15.36
C PHE A 607 -33.22 -14.29 -14.95
N LEU A 608 -33.34 -14.64 -13.67
CA LEU A 608 -33.08 -16.01 -13.20
C LEU A 608 -34.05 -17.03 -13.83
N ARG A 609 -35.34 -16.70 -13.94
CA ARG A 609 -36.31 -17.61 -14.58
C ARG A 609 -36.03 -17.83 -16.06
N GLU A 610 -35.64 -16.77 -16.77
CA GLU A 610 -35.37 -16.81 -18.22
C GLU A 610 -34.06 -17.54 -18.56
N ASN A 611 -33.09 -17.56 -17.63
CA ASN A 611 -31.77 -18.16 -17.84
C ASN A 611 -31.55 -19.45 -17.05
N LEU A 612 -32.63 -20.13 -16.63
CA LEU A 612 -32.55 -21.39 -15.89
C LEU A 612 -31.91 -22.50 -16.75
N PRO A 613 -30.86 -23.19 -16.26
CA PRO A 613 -30.23 -24.27 -17.02
C PRO A 613 -31.17 -25.45 -17.29
N PRO A 614 -31.08 -26.11 -18.46
CA PRO A 614 -31.83 -27.33 -18.74
C PRO A 614 -31.53 -28.44 -17.71
N GLY A 615 -32.57 -29.01 -17.10
CA GLY A 615 -32.43 -30.06 -16.09
C GLY A 615 -32.17 -29.56 -14.66
N ALA A 616 -32.05 -28.25 -14.44
CA ALA A 616 -31.99 -27.67 -13.10
C ALA A 616 -33.33 -27.84 -12.37
N LYS A 617 -33.29 -28.20 -11.08
CA LYS A 617 -34.51 -28.30 -10.27
C LYS A 617 -35.07 -26.90 -9.99
N ALA A 618 -36.34 -26.71 -10.30
CA ALA A 618 -37.08 -25.52 -9.90
C ALA A 618 -37.42 -25.62 -8.40
N VAL A 619 -36.53 -25.11 -7.54
CA VAL A 619 -36.80 -24.91 -6.12
C VAL A 619 -37.40 -23.51 -5.89
N GLU A 620 -38.27 -23.40 -4.87
CA GLU A 620 -38.89 -22.16 -4.40
C GLU A 620 -37.89 -20.99 -4.28
N PRO A 621 -38.35 -19.74 -4.46
CA PRO A 621 -37.49 -18.56 -4.32
C PRO A 621 -36.75 -18.60 -2.99
N VAL A 622 -35.43 -18.38 -3.00
CA VAL A 622 -34.67 -18.18 -1.76
C VAL A 622 -35.34 -17.00 -1.04
N PRO A 623 -35.91 -17.20 0.17
CA PRO A 623 -36.66 -16.15 0.85
C PRO A 623 -35.76 -14.93 1.00
N ALA A 624 -36.29 -13.75 0.65
CA ALA A 624 -35.58 -12.50 0.89
C ALA A 624 -35.29 -12.43 2.40
N PRO A 625 -34.03 -12.17 2.81
CA PRO A 625 -33.77 -11.98 4.22
C PRO A 625 -34.65 -10.85 4.75
N THR A 626 -35.15 -11.02 5.98
CA THR A 626 -35.85 -9.96 6.72
C THR A 626 -34.97 -8.71 6.67
N PRO A 627 -35.50 -7.48 6.44
CA PRO A 627 -34.73 -6.25 6.18
C PRO A 627 -33.68 -5.84 7.25
N SER A 628 -33.53 -6.63 8.31
CA SER A 628 -32.52 -6.50 9.35
C SER A 628 -31.22 -7.27 9.11
N SER A 629 -31.02 -7.97 7.96
CA SER A 629 -29.80 -8.76 7.68
C SER A 629 -28.73 -8.01 6.86
N LEU A 630 -28.97 -6.78 6.43
CA LEU A 630 -27.87 -5.95 5.96
C LEU A 630 -27.02 -5.57 7.17
N LEU A 631 -25.72 -5.78 7.09
CA LEU A 631 -24.81 -5.04 7.95
C LEU A 631 -25.21 -3.57 7.80
N PRO A 632 -25.60 -2.86 8.88
CA PRO A 632 -25.65 -1.43 8.79
C PRO A 632 -24.27 -1.03 8.31
N ALA A 633 -24.22 -0.35 7.16
CA ALA A 633 -23.01 0.33 6.72
C ALA A 633 -22.40 1.01 7.96
N PRO A 634 -21.06 1.05 8.11
CA PRO A 634 -20.47 1.90 9.15
C PRO A 634 -21.23 3.22 9.10
N ALA A 635 -21.73 3.67 10.27
CA ALA A 635 -22.46 4.92 10.34
C ALA A 635 -21.67 5.90 9.48
N ARG A 636 -22.27 6.30 8.35
CA ARG A 636 -21.66 7.25 7.44
C ARG A 636 -21.09 8.36 8.36
N PRO A 637 -19.89 8.95 8.14
CA PRO A 637 -19.87 10.39 8.34
C PRO A 637 -21.04 10.84 7.49
N SER A 638 -22.13 11.26 8.13
CA SER A 638 -23.48 11.28 7.54
C SER A 638 -23.40 11.85 6.13
N MET A 639 -24.40 11.61 5.25
CA MET A 639 -24.61 12.67 4.25
C MET A 639 -24.59 13.95 5.06
N ALA A 640 -23.58 14.79 4.80
CA ALA A 640 -23.13 15.75 5.78
C ALA A 640 -24.38 16.45 6.28
N ASP A 641 -24.58 16.47 7.60
CA ASP A 641 -25.80 17.02 8.18
C ASP A 641 -26.09 18.33 7.43
N ASP A 642 -27.26 18.54 6.83
CA ASP A 642 -27.53 19.78 6.08
C ASP A 642 -27.26 21.01 6.96
N LYS A 643 -27.24 20.79 8.28
CA LYS A 643 -26.78 21.66 9.34
C LYS A 643 -25.26 21.65 9.54
N SER A 644 -24.46 21.63 8.48
CA SER A 644 -23.00 21.61 8.57
C SER A 644 -22.29 22.54 7.59
N VAL A 645 -21.20 23.17 8.04
CA VAL A 645 -20.42 24.16 7.28
C VAL A 645 -18.93 24.07 7.57
N ALA A 646 -18.08 24.23 6.56
CA ALA A 646 -16.65 24.49 6.73
C ALA A 646 -16.30 25.90 6.28
N VAL A 647 -15.48 26.63 7.03
CA VAL A 647 -14.91 27.92 6.59
C VAL A 647 -13.46 27.70 6.21
N LEU A 648 -13.13 27.91 4.94
CA LEU A 648 -11.76 27.80 4.47
C LEU A 648 -10.96 29.06 4.81
N ALA A 649 -9.63 28.93 4.81
CA ALA A 649 -8.75 30.08 4.89
C ALA A 649 -8.99 31.02 3.70
N PHE A 650 -9.37 32.26 3.98
CA PHE A 650 -9.62 33.26 2.96
C PHE A 650 -8.33 33.62 2.24
N ALA A 651 -8.42 33.77 0.92
CA ALA A 651 -7.27 34.14 0.09
C ALA A 651 -6.80 35.57 0.43
N ASN A 652 -5.49 35.74 0.68
CA ASN A 652 -4.89 37.06 0.79
C ASN A 652 -4.69 37.64 -0.62
N LEU A 653 -5.47 38.67 -0.97
CA LEU A 653 -5.36 39.44 -2.22
C LEU A 653 -4.71 40.82 -2.02
N SER A 654 -4.09 41.03 -0.87
CA SER A 654 -3.33 42.24 -0.55
C SER A 654 -1.98 42.24 -1.29
N ASP A 655 -1.45 43.42 -1.61
CA ASP A 655 -0.13 43.54 -2.26
C ASP A 655 1.00 43.07 -1.32
N ASP A 656 0.83 43.30 -0.01
CA ASP A 656 1.73 42.82 1.01
C ASP A 656 1.31 41.42 1.50
N LYS A 657 2.16 40.44 1.18
CA LYS A 657 2.01 39.04 1.61
C LYS A 657 2.06 38.90 3.14
N GLY A 658 2.70 39.85 3.85
CA GLY A 658 2.72 39.92 5.30
C GLY A 658 1.34 40.07 5.95
N ASN A 659 0.29 40.41 5.19
CA ASN A 659 -1.08 40.48 5.69
C ASN A 659 -1.83 39.12 5.75
N GLU A 660 -1.14 38.01 5.53
CA GLU A 660 -1.75 36.68 5.61
C GLU A 660 -2.32 36.35 6.99
N TYR A 661 -1.70 36.86 8.08
CA TYR A 661 -2.26 36.74 9.43
C TYR A 661 -3.67 37.35 9.52
N PHE A 662 -3.94 38.38 8.73
CA PHE A 662 -5.19 39.09 8.75
C PHE A 662 -6.29 38.30 8.03
N SER A 663 -6.02 37.77 6.82
CA SER A 663 -6.98 36.92 6.10
C SER A 663 -7.32 35.64 6.86
N ASP A 664 -6.31 34.99 7.45
CA ASP A 664 -6.49 33.79 8.25
C ASP A 664 -7.24 34.09 9.55
N GLY A 665 -6.92 35.23 10.18
CA GLY A 665 -7.60 35.72 11.36
C GLY A 665 -9.09 35.95 11.15
N ILE A 666 -9.48 36.59 10.04
CA ILE A 666 -10.90 36.82 9.72
C ILE A 666 -11.66 35.50 9.54
N SER A 667 -11.07 34.57 8.80
CA SER A 667 -11.68 33.25 8.51
C SER A 667 -11.93 32.47 9.80
N GLU A 668 -10.99 32.56 10.74
CA GLU A 668 -11.07 31.88 12.02
C GLU A 668 -12.01 32.53 13.03
N GLU A 669 -12.04 33.87 13.10
CA GLU A 669 -13.03 34.55 13.94
C GLU A 669 -14.44 34.22 13.45
N LEU A 670 -14.65 34.15 12.12
CA LEU A 670 -15.91 33.67 11.55
C LEU A 670 -16.24 32.23 11.95
N MET A 671 -15.26 31.31 11.90
CA MET A 671 -15.45 29.95 12.42
C MET A 671 -15.88 29.93 13.89
N THR A 672 -15.21 30.73 14.71
CA THR A 672 -15.47 30.79 16.17
C THR A 672 -16.90 31.25 16.44
N VAL A 673 -17.39 32.22 15.67
CA VAL A 673 -18.78 32.66 15.72
C VAL A 673 -19.74 31.53 15.32
N LEU A 674 -19.48 30.85 14.21
CA LEU A 674 -20.36 29.79 13.71
C LEU A 674 -20.41 28.57 14.65
N GLN A 675 -19.29 28.21 15.28
CA GLN A 675 -19.20 27.06 16.20
C GLN A 675 -20.11 27.19 17.42
N LYS A 676 -20.46 28.41 17.83
CA LYS A 676 -21.32 28.66 18.98
C LYS A 676 -22.81 28.56 18.65
N ILE A 677 -23.17 28.32 17.39
CA ILE A 677 -24.57 28.19 16.97
C ILE A 677 -25.08 26.80 17.32
N PRO A 678 -26.09 26.67 18.20
CA PRO A 678 -26.64 25.38 18.58
C PRO A 678 -27.19 24.62 17.36
N GLY A 679 -26.78 23.37 17.19
CA GLY A 679 -27.23 22.50 16.11
C GLY A 679 -26.57 22.77 14.75
N LEU A 680 -25.59 23.67 14.66
CA LEU A 680 -24.73 23.82 13.48
C LEU A 680 -23.40 23.09 13.70
N HIS A 681 -23.12 22.10 12.86
CA HIS A 681 -21.81 21.45 12.83
C HIS A 681 -20.82 22.29 12.01
N VAL A 682 -19.75 22.76 12.64
CA VAL A 682 -18.71 23.51 11.94
C VAL A 682 -17.45 22.66 11.88
N ALA A 683 -16.92 22.44 10.66
CA ALA A 683 -15.65 21.74 10.51
C ALA A 683 -14.55 22.44 11.30
N ALA A 684 -13.71 21.64 11.95
CA ALA A 684 -12.63 22.15 12.77
C ALA A 684 -11.56 22.87 11.94
N ARG A 685 -10.83 23.79 12.58
CA ARG A 685 -9.94 24.72 11.88
C ARG A 685 -8.79 24.01 11.19
N SER A 686 -8.11 23.10 11.90
CA SER A 686 -6.94 22.41 11.35
C SER A 686 -7.32 21.60 10.09
N SER A 687 -8.47 20.91 10.17
CA SER A 687 -9.11 20.20 9.06
C SER A 687 -9.49 21.13 7.89
N ALA A 688 -10.14 22.27 8.13
CA ALA A 688 -10.52 23.18 7.05
C ALA A 688 -9.31 23.88 6.41
N PHE A 689 -8.35 24.32 7.22
CA PHE A 689 -7.19 25.08 6.74
C PHE A 689 -6.15 24.19 6.04
N SER A 690 -6.18 22.87 6.19
CA SER A 690 -5.33 21.96 5.41
C SER A 690 -5.60 22.02 3.90
N PHE A 691 -6.76 22.53 3.49
CA PHE A 691 -7.10 22.75 2.08
C PHE A 691 -6.60 24.07 1.51
N LYS A 692 -6.00 24.94 2.34
CA LYS A 692 -5.43 26.21 1.89
C LYS A 692 -4.37 25.98 0.83
N GLY A 693 -4.50 26.65 -0.31
CA GLY A 693 -3.58 26.52 -1.45
C GLY A 693 -3.72 25.22 -2.26
N THR A 694 -4.67 24.35 -1.92
CA THR A 694 -4.97 23.14 -2.72
C THR A 694 -5.91 23.46 -3.90
N LYS A 695 -5.95 22.58 -4.90
CA LYS A 695 -6.89 22.68 -6.05
C LYS A 695 -8.12 21.78 -5.87
N ALA A 696 -8.46 21.41 -4.64
CA ALA A 696 -9.59 20.54 -4.35
C ALA A 696 -10.92 21.26 -4.64
N THR A 697 -11.88 20.53 -5.19
CA THR A 697 -13.25 21.01 -5.44
C THR A 697 -14.05 21.07 -4.14
N ALA A 698 -15.10 21.89 -4.09
CA ALA A 698 -16.00 21.95 -2.93
C ALA A 698 -16.57 20.57 -2.55
N GLN A 699 -16.81 19.71 -3.54
CA GLN A 699 -17.27 18.32 -3.37
C GLN A 699 -16.24 17.46 -2.63
N GLU A 700 -14.98 17.51 -3.07
CA GLU A 700 -13.89 16.77 -2.44
C GLU A 700 -13.61 17.27 -1.02
N ILE A 701 -13.66 18.59 -0.83
CA ILE A 701 -13.46 19.22 0.48
C ILE A 701 -14.59 18.81 1.44
N GLY A 702 -15.85 18.95 1.02
CA GLY A 702 -16.98 18.59 1.89
C GLY A 702 -17.10 17.10 2.15
N ALA A 703 -16.73 16.24 1.19
CA ALA A 703 -16.63 14.79 1.42
C ALA A 703 -15.56 14.43 2.47
N LYS A 704 -14.41 15.11 2.43
CA LYS A 704 -13.32 14.90 3.41
C LYS A 704 -13.63 15.49 4.79
N LEU A 705 -14.30 16.65 4.84
CA LEU A 705 -14.64 17.35 6.07
C LEU A 705 -15.96 16.91 6.69
N GLY A 706 -16.77 16.14 5.97
CA GLY A 706 -18.11 15.74 6.42
C GLY A 706 -19.09 16.91 6.53
N VAL A 707 -18.96 17.92 5.65
CA VAL A 707 -19.82 19.12 5.65
C VAL A 707 -20.67 19.27 4.39
N ALA A 708 -21.85 19.86 4.53
CA ALA A 708 -22.81 20.10 3.45
C ALA A 708 -22.60 21.45 2.76
N HIS A 709 -21.98 22.40 3.47
CA HIS A 709 -21.75 23.76 3.01
C HIS A 709 -20.29 24.17 3.18
N LEU A 710 -19.84 25.06 2.29
CA LEU A 710 -18.49 25.60 2.29
C LEU A 710 -18.52 27.12 2.22
N VAL A 711 -17.79 27.77 3.11
CA VAL A 711 -17.56 29.22 3.09
C VAL A 711 -16.16 29.46 2.56
N GLU A 712 -16.09 30.17 1.44
CA GLU A 712 -14.85 30.60 0.81
C GLU A 712 -14.80 32.12 0.80
N GLY A 713 -13.61 32.70 0.76
CA GLY A 713 -13.50 34.14 0.72
C GLY A 713 -12.12 34.63 0.37
N SER A 714 -12.01 35.95 0.30
CA SER A 714 -10.76 36.66 0.06
C SER A 714 -10.73 37.97 0.83
N VAL A 715 -9.56 38.34 1.31
CA VAL A 715 -9.32 39.60 2.00
C VAL A 715 -8.26 40.39 1.24
N GLN A 716 -8.55 41.65 0.94
CA GLN A 716 -7.62 42.59 0.34
C GLN A 716 -7.46 43.79 1.28
N LYS A 717 -6.28 43.98 1.84
CA LYS A 717 -5.88 45.13 2.65
C LYS A 717 -4.97 46.03 1.81
N SER A 718 -5.34 47.30 1.65
CA SER A 718 -4.52 48.30 0.94
C SER A 718 -4.61 49.64 1.68
N GLY A 719 -3.51 50.00 2.35
CA GLY A 719 -3.50 51.08 3.33
C GLY A 719 -4.45 50.79 4.50
N GLY A 720 -5.26 51.78 4.91
CA GLY A 720 -6.28 51.62 5.96
C GLY A 720 -7.61 51.01 5.51
N ARG A 721 -7.75 50.66 4.22
CA ARG A 721 -8.99 50.10 3.65
C ARG A 721 -8.90 48.59 3.53
N VAL A 722 -9.98 47.90 3.87
CA VAL A 722 -10.10 46.44 3.79
C VAL A 722 -11.28 46.09 2.91
N LYS A 723 -11.12 45.13 2.01
CA LYS A 723 -12.22 44.54 1.25
C LYS A 723 -12.29 43.04 1.58
N ILE A 724 -13.41 42.62 2.14
CA ILE A 724 -13.69 41.20 2.44
C ILE A 724 -14.72 40.73 1.43
N THR A 725 -14.45 39.62 0.74
CA THR A 725 -15.44 38.93 -0.08
C THR A 725 -15.63 37.55 0.52
N ALA A 726 -16.88 37.16 0.75
CA ALA A 726 -17.23 35.83 1.23
C ALA A 726 -18.35 35.25 0.38
N ARG A 727 -18.30 33.95 0.15
CA ARG A 727 -19.32 33.18 -0.53
C ARG A 727 -19.61 31.89 0.22
N LEU A 728 -20.86 31.45 0.18
CA LEU A 728 -21.36 30.20 0.72
C LEU A 728 -21.79 29.32 -0.46
N SER A 729 -21.24 28.12 -0.55
CA SER A 729 -21.59 27.15 -1.60
C SER A 729 -22.05 25.82 -1.02
N ARG A 730 -22.89 25.11 -1.78
CA ARG A 730 -23.32 23.75 -1.43
C ARG A 730 -22.32 22.73 -1.97
N VAL A 731 -21.88 21.83 -1.10
CA VAL A 731 -20.87 20.81 -1.42
C VAL A 731 -21.37 19.83 -2.48
N THR A 732 -22.65 19.46 -2.49
CA THR A 732 -23.15 18.39 -3.38
C THR A 732 -23.03 18.71 -4.87
N ASN A 733 -23.23 19.96 -5.26
CA ASN A 733 -23.30 20.40 -6.65
C ASN A 733 -22.44 21.64 -6.95
N GLY A 734 -21.73 22.19 -5.95
CA GLY A 734 -20.92 23.40 -6.08
C GLY A 734 -21.74 24.68 -6.29
N GLU A 735 -23.06 24.63 -6.06
CA GLU A 735 -23.96 25.77 -6.25
C GLU A 735 -23.65 26.88 -5.22
N GLU A 736 -23.37 28.09 -5.69
CA GLU A 736 -23.23 29.27 -4.83
C GLU A 736 -24.62 29.69 -4.33
N LEU A 737 -24.81 29.62 -3.01
CA LEU A 737 -26.06 30.01 -2.35
C LEU A 737 -26.07 31.51 -2.05
N TRP A 738 -24.92 32.04 -1.67
CA TRP A 738 -24.77 33.43 -1.29
C TRP A 738 -23.35 33.92 -1.58
N SER A 739 -23.21 35.17 -1.98
CA SER A 739 -21.92 35.84 -2.15
C SER A 739 -22.08 37.33 -1.92
N LYS A 740 -21.19 37.93 -1.14
CA LYS A 740 -21.21 39.37 -0.87
C LYS A 740 -19.80 39.91 -0.67
N SER A 741 -19.60 41.14 -1.16
CA SER A 741 -18.38 41.92 -0.92
C SER A 741 -18.69 43.05 0.07
N PHE A 742 -17.81 43.19 1.06
CA PHE A 742 -17.89 44.18 2.14
C PHE A 742 -16.69 45.14 1.98
N PRO A 743 -16.90 46.32 1.39
CA PRO A 743 -15.90 47.37 1.41
C PRO A 743 -15.89 48.03 2.80
N ALA A 744 -14.81 47.85 3.55
CA ALA A 744 -14.55 48.52 4.82
C ALA A 744 -13.62 49.73 4.59
N GLN A 745 -14.08 50.92 4.98
CA GLN A 745 -13.28 52.15 4.87
C GLN A 745 -12.32 52.28 6.06
N GLU A 746 -12.67 51.71 7.21
CA GLU A 746 -11.86 51.66 8.43
C GLU A 746 -11.82 50.24 9.02
N LEU A 747 -10.80 49.92 9.82
CA LEU A 747 -10.66 48.60 10.48
C LEU A 747 -11.85 48.23 11.39
N LYS A 748 -12.55 49.21 11.97
CA LYS A 748 -13.76 48.97 12.77
C LYS A 748 -14.92 48.36 11.95
N ASP A 749 -14.96 48.63 10.66
CA ASP A 749 -16.00 48.11 9.76
C ASP A 749 -15.82 46.60 9.49
N VAL A 750 -14.67 46.04 9.87
CA VAL A 750 -14.37 44.61 9.77
C VAL A 750 -15.21 43.78 10.75
N PHE A 751 -15.47 44.29 11.96
CA PHE A 751 -16.38 43.64 12.92
C PHE A 751 -17.81 43.58 12.37
N VAL A 752 -18.26 44.68 11.74
CA VAL A 752 -19.57 44.74 11.06
C VAL A 752 -19.63 43.73 9.93
N ALA A 753 -18.57 43.60 9.12
CA ALA A 753 -18.50 42.62 8.05
C ALA A 753 -18.56 41.18 8.59
N GLN A 754 -17.85 40.86 9.68
CA GLN A 754 -17.90 39.53 10.31
C GLN A 754 -19.32 39.19 10.81
N GLU A 755 -19.98 40.14 11.48
CA GLU A 755 -21.36 39.96 11.95
C GLU A 755 -22.33 39.76 10.79
N GLU A 756 -22.21 40.55 9.71
CA GLU A 756 -23.05 40.40 8.53
C GLU A 756 -22.81 39.08 7.79
N ILE A 757 -21.55 38.64 7.65
CA ILE A 757 -21.22 37.34 7.02
C ILE A 757 -21.79 36.20 7.86
N ALA A 758 -21.58 36.20 9.18
CA ALA A 758 -22.14 35.19 10.08
C ALA A 758 -23.67 35.17 9.96
N ARG A 759 -24.34 36.33 10.05
CA ARG A 759 -25.79 36.44 9.94
C ARG A 759 -26.31 35.94 8.59
N ALA A 760 -25.61 36.22 7.49
CA ALA A 760 -25.97 35.73 6.16
C ALA A 760 -25.86 34.20 6.07
N ILE A 761 -24.77 33.61 6.57
CA ILE A 761 -24.58 32.16 6.60
C ILE A 761 -25.66 31.49 7.45
N VAL A 762 -25.97 32.04 8.64
CA VAL A 762 -27.05 31.51 9.47
C VAL A 762 -28.40 31.66 8.77
N GLY A 763 -28.67 32.79 8.12
CA GLY A 763 -29.91 33.02 7.38
C GLY A 763 -30.15 31.99 6.28
N GLU A 764 -29.12 31.66 5.50
CA GLU A 764 -29.20 30.70 4.41
C GLU A 764 -29.33 29.25 4.91
N LEU A 765 -28.56 28.89 5.93
CA LEU A 765 -28.69 27.57 6.56
C LEU A 765 -30.06 27.42 7.24
N ARG A 766 -30.66 28.52 7.71
CA ARG A 766 -31.94 28.58 8.45
C ARG A 766 -33.18 28.21 7.63
N GLU A 767 -33.24 28.52 6.34
CA GLU A 767 -34.38 28.09 5.49
C GLU A 767 -34.57 26.57 5.49
N ARG A 768 -33.52 25.81 5.85
CA ARG A 768 -33.48 24.35 5.82
C ARG A 768 -33.38 23.69 7.20
N LEU A 769 -32.95 24.43 8.23
CA LEU A 769 -32.67 23.92 9.59
C LEU A 769 -33.91 23.57 10.42
N THR A 770 -34.98 24.37 10.31
CA THR A 770 -36.18 24.27 11.15
C THR A 770 -37.33 24.91 10.39
N GLY A 771 -38.36 24.15 10.00
CA GLY A 771 -39.60 24.77 9.53
C GLY A 771 -40.04 25.84 10.54
N ALA A 772 -40.06 27.10 10.07
CA ALA A 772 -40.43 28.34 10.76
C ALA A 772 -39.98 28.51 12.23
N LEU A 773 -39.16 29.52 12.51
CA LEU A 773 -39.00 30.05 13.87
C LEU A 773 -39.11 31.58 13.90
N ASP A 774 -39.95 32.05 14.82
CA ASP A 774 -40.33 33.42 15.15
C ASP A 774 -39.15 34.40 15.35
N GLU A 775 -39.44 35.71 15.35
CA GLU A 775 -38.52 36.82 15.63
C GLU A 775 -37.59 36.61 16.86
N LYS A 776 -38.02 35.79 17.81
CA LYS A 776 -37.28 35.42 19.03
C LYS A 776 -35.92 34.75 18.75
N ALA A 777 -35.83 33.89 17.72
CA ALA A 777 -34.60 33.17 17.36
C ALA A 777 -33.53 34.11 16.73
N SER A 778 -33.95 35.21 16.09
CA SER A 778 -33.01 36.21 15.56
C SER A 778 -32.33 37.01 16.67
N GLY A 779 -33.03 37.23 17.79
CA GLY A 779 -32.47 37.82 19.00
C GLY A 779 -31.46 36.90 19.70
N GLU A 780 -31.71 35.58 19.66
CA GLU A 780 -30.83 34.55 20.21
C GLU A 780 -29.53 34.40 19.41
N ILE A 781 -29.58 34.40 18.07
CA ILE A 781 -28.37 34.39 17.22
C ILE A 781 -27.53 35.63 17.45
N ALA A 782 -28.13 36.83 17.51
CA ALA A 782 -27.39 38.05 17.84
C ALA A 782 -26.78 38.00 19.25
N ALA A 783 -27.44 37.33 20.20
CA ALA A 783 -26.87 37.09 21.53
C ALA A 783 -25.73 36.05 21.50
N LEU A 784 -25.78 35.04 20.62
CA LEU A 784 -24.73 34.05 20.42
C LEU A 784 -23.49 34.63 19.71
N VAL A 785 -23.68 35.54 18.74
CA VAL A 785 -22.60 36.32 18.13
C VAL A 785 -21.94 37.22 19.19
N ARG A 786 -22.73 37.93 20.00
CA ARG A 786 -22.19 38.71 21.13
C ARG A 786 -21.50 37.83 22.19
N ALA A 787 -21.96 36.59 22.38
CA ALA A 787 -21.28 35.59 23.21
C ALA A 787 -20.01 35.03 22.56
N ALA A 788 -19.91 35.07 21.23
CA ALA A 788 -18.71 34.74 20.47
C ALA A 788 -17.59 35.76 20.70
N GLU A 789 -17.98 37.03 20.81
CA GLU A 789 -17.11 38.17 21.10
C GLU A 789 -16.77 38.36 22.59
N ARG A 790 -17.27 37.50 23.50
CA ARG A 790 -16.94 37.60 24.93
C ARG A 790 -15.44 37.50 25.15
N GLY A 791 -14.92 38.41 25.96
CA GLY A 791 -13.49 38.55 26.17
C GLY A 791 -12.72 39.04 24.94
N GLY A 792 -13.41 39.55 23.90
CA GLY A 792 -12.86 40.23 22.74
C GLY A 792 -12.56 41.71 22.98
N THR A 793 -12.20 42.44 21.92
CA THR A 793 -11.98 43.89 21.94
C THR A 793 -12.82 44.60 20.89
N GLN A 794 -13.13 45.87 21.14
CA GLN A 794 -13.71 46.79 20.14
C GLN A 794 -12.64 47.77 19.60
N ASP A 795 -11.40 47.67 20.09
CA ASP A 795 -10.26 48.43 19.58
C ASP A 795 -9.65 47.68 18.38
N PRO A 796 -9.72 48.23 17.16
CA PRO A 796 -9.25 47.53 15.97
C PRO A 796 -7.72 47.32 15.97
N GLU A 797 -6.94 48.19 16.62
CA GLU A 797 -5.49 48.01 16.73
C GLU A 797 -5.15 46.88 17.71
N ALA A 798 -5.87 46.80 18.83
CA ALA A 798 -5.72 45.69 19.78
C ALA A 798 -6.10 44.36 19.12
N GLN A 799 -7.15 44.34 18.30
CA GLN A 799 -7.56 43.16 17.54
C GLN A 799 -6.50 42.76 16.50
N GLU A 800 -5.92 43.71 15.77
CA GLU A 800 -4.85 43.43 14.79
C GLU A 800 -3.63 42.80 15.48
N LEU A 801 -3.19 43.37 16.62
CA LEU A 801 -2.11 42.82 17.44
C LEU A 801 -2.44 41.40 17.93
N PHE A 802 -3.66 41.17 18.39
CA PHE A 802 -4.09 39.84 18.82
C PHE A 802 -4.02 38.80 17.69
N LEU A 803 -4.49 39.14 16.48
CA LEU A 803 -4.41 38.25 15.32
C LEU A 803 -2.96 37.95 14.91
N GLN A 804 -2.06 38.94 15.00
CA GLN A 804 -0.62 38.75 14.80
C GLN A 804 -0.03 37.81 15.86
N GLY A 805 -0.43 37.97 17.12
CA GLY A 805 -0.01 37.09 18.22
C GLY A 805 -0.46 35.64 18.00
N ARG A 806 -1.72 35.43 17.59
CA ARG A 806 -2.24 34.09 17.26
C ARG A 806 -1.53 33.46 16.08
N PHE A 807 -1.24 34.24 15.05
CA PHE A 807 -0.51 33.76 13.89
C PHE A 807 0.91 33.33 14.27
N ALA A 808 1.62 34.15 15.05
CA ALA A 808 2.97 33.84 15.52
C ALA A 808 3.01 32.61 16.43
N ALA A 809 2.02 32.44 17.32
CA ALA A 809 1.95 31.29 18.23
C ALA A 809 1.80 29.94 17.49
N ARG A 810 1.28 29.96 16.25
CA ARG A 810 1.07 28.74 15.43
C ARG A 810 2.30 28.23 14.71
N GLU A 811 3.35 29.04 14.63
CA GLU A 811 4.59 28.58 14.04
C GLU A 811 5.27 27.51 14.92
N ILE A 812 4.84 27.36 16.18
CA ILE A 812 5.36 26.40 17.17
C ILE A 812 6.89 26.43 17.18
N SER A 813 7.44 27.63 17.36
CA SER A 813 8.88 27.91 17.40
C SER A 813 9.21 28.84 18.56
N VAL A 814 10.48 28.81 18.98
CA VAL A 814 11.03 29.71 20.00
C VAL A 814 10.76 31.17 19.62
N GLU A 815 11.06 31.53 18.38
CA GLU A 815 10.89 32.87 17.86
C GLU A 815 9.40 33.23 17.72
N GLY A 816 8.57 32.30 17.28
CA GLY A 816 7.13 32.46 17.15
C GLY A 816 6.46 32.76 18.49
N ALA A 817 6.81 32.00 19.54
CA ALA A 817 6.28 32.20 20.88
C ALA A 817 6.72 33.55 21.49
N ALA A 818 7.97 33.96 21.29
CA ALA A 818 8.46 35.27 21.74
C ALA A 818 7.75 36.43 21.01
N ARG A 819 7.52 36.30 19.68
CA ARG A 819 6.73 37.27 18.92
C ARG A 819 5.27 37.31 19.40
N ALA A 820 4.68 36.14 19.67
CA ALA A 820 3.32 36.04 20.19
C ALA A 820 3.18 36.74 21.54
N GLU A 821 4.10 36.50 22.49
CA GLU A 821 4.15 37.21 23.77
C GLU A 821 4.17 38.73 23.57
N ASN A 822 5.03 39.24 22.68
CA ASN A 822 5.13 40.67 22.41
C ASN A 822 3.83 41.25 21.83
N PHE A 823 3.21 40.57 20.87
CA PHE A 823 1.96 41.02 20.27
C PHE A 823 0.80 41.01 21.26
N TYR A 824 0.64 39.93 22.04
CA TYR A 824 -0.40 39.86 23.07
C TYR A 824 -0.19 40.88 24.17
N ARG A 825 1.05 41.11 24.63
CA ARG A 825 1.37 42.15 25.61
C ARG A 825 0.91 43.53 25.11
N ARG A 826 1.28 43.90 23.89
CA ARG A 826 0.84 45.18 23.30
C ARG A 826 -0.67 45.26 23.13
N ALA A 827 -1.34 44.15 22.79
CA ALA A 827 -2.80 44.10 22.72
C ALA A 827 -3.43 44.37 24.10
N THR A 828 -2.90 43.77 25.18
CA THR A 828 -3.38 43.98 26.55
C THR A 828 -3.05 45.37 27.10
N GLU A 829 -1.96 46.00 26.67
CA GLU A 829 -1.64 47.39 27.00
C GLU A 829 -2.59 48.36 26.31
N ARG A 830 -2.99 48.05 25.06
CA ARG A 830 -3.94 48.85 24.28
C ARG A 830 -5.36 48.74 24.82
N ASP A 831 -5.80 47.52 25.12
CA ASP A 831 -7.08 47.23 25.74
C ASP A 831 -6.92 46.25 26.92
N PRO A 832 -6.82 46.77 28.17
CA PRO A 832 -6.70 45.94 29.37
C PRO A 832 -7.91 45.04 29.65
N LYS A 833 -9.06 45.24 28.97
CA LYS A 833 -10.26 44.39 29.10
C LYS A 833 -10.30 43.26 28.07
N PHE A 834 -9.31 43.16 27.18
CA PHE A 834 -9.25 42.13 26.15
C PHE A 834 -8.83 40.77 26.74
N ALA A 835 -9.78 40.06 27.37
CA ALA A 835 -9.52 38.82 28.11
C ALA A 835 -8.80 37.74 27.27
N ARG A 836 -9.15 37.55 25.99
CA ARG A 836 -8.49 36.56 25.11
C ARG A 836 -7.01 36.87 24.87
N ALA A 837 -6.63 38.15 24.80
CA ALA A 837 -5.23 38.55 24.66
C ALA A 837 -4.43 38.26 25.96
N TRP A 838 -5.06 38.41 27.13
CA TRP A 838 -4.45 38.02 28.40
C TRP A 838 -4.22 36.50 28.50
N VAL A 839 -5.16 35.68 28.01
CA VAL A 839 -4.94 34.22 27.92
C VAL A 839 -3.77 33.90 27.01
N GLY A 840 -3.76 34.46 25.78
CA GLY A 840 -2.68 34.23 24.82
C GLY A 840 -1.30 34.68 25.33
N LEU A 841 -1.25 35.78 26.10
CA LEU A 841 -0.04 36.22 26.80
C LEU A 841 0.44 35.17 27.80
N GLY A 842 -0.47 34.67 28.65
CA GLY A 842 -0.14 33.66 29.64
C GLY A 842 0.34 32.34 29.01
N GLU A 843 -0.36 31.85 28.00
CA GLU A 843 0.03 30.63 27.26
C GLU A 843 1.40 30.79 26.60
N SER A 844 1.67 31.93 25.95
CA SER A 844 2.96 32.17 25.29
C SER A 844 4.13 32.23 26.27
N VAL A 845 3.90 32.80 27.47
CA VAL A 845 4.90 32.85 28.54
C VAL A 845 5.16 31.45 29.11
N PHE A 846 4.10 30.70 29.40
CA PHE A 846 4.21 29.36 29.98
C PHE A 846 4.84 28.36 29.01
N TRP A 847 4.47 28.43 27.73
CA TRP A 847 5.02 27.56 26.68
C TRP A 847 6.52 27.77 26.51
N GLN A 848 7.01 29.01 26.50
CA GLN A 848 8.45 29.30 26.39
C GLN A 848 9.22 28.66 27.54
N ALA A 849 8.82 28.90 28.79
CA ALA A 849 9.54 28.36 29.93
C ALA A 849 9.45 26.83 30.05
N SER A 850 8.31 26.24 29.69
CA SER A 850 8.13 24.78 29.67
C SER A 850 9.03 24.08 28.65
N ASN A 851 9.45 24.79 27.61
CA ASN A 851 10.41 24.30 26.62
C ASN A 851 11.85 24.76 26.90
N ALA A 852 12.13 25.26 28.12
CA ALA A 852 13.42 25.82 28.53
C ALA A 852 13.92 26.97 27.62
N VAL A 853 12.99 27.79 27.14
CA VAL A 853 13.24 28.93 26.23
C VAL A 853 13.01 30.25 26.97
N GLY A 854 13.91 31.21 26.75
CA GLY A 854 13.78 32.56 27.28
C GLY A 854 14.40 32.74 28.67
N PRO A 855 14.29 33.95 29.25
CA PRO A 855 15.02 34.31 30.47
C PRO A 855 14.32 33.91 31.77
N ARG A 856 13.05 33.47 31.72
CA ARG A 856 12.24 33.16 32.90
C ARG A 856 12.50 31.74 33.37
N THR A 857 12.56 31.54 34.68
CA THR A 857 12.44 30.18 35.24
C THR A 857 11.01 29.67 35.05
N LEU A 858 10.81 28.35 35.13
CA LEU A 858 9.48 27.75 35.04
C LEU A 858 8.54 28.33 36.11
N ASP A 859 9.02 28.50 37.35
CA ASP A 859 8.22 29.09 38.44
C ASP A 859 7.77 30.52 38.14
N GLN A 860 8.70 31.36 37.67
CA GLN A 860 8.39 32.76 37.29
C GLN A 860 7.36 32.81 36.15
N ALA A 861 7.53 31.96 35.14
CA ALA A 861 6.64 31.89 34.01
C ALA A 861 5.26 31.33 34.37
N ALA A 862 5.18 30.33 35.24
CA ALA A 862 3.92 29.77 35.74
C ALA A 862 3.15 30.82 36.54
N GLU A 863 3.82 31.60 37.39
CA GLU A 863 3.21 32.71 38.11
C GLU A 863 2.74 33.83 37.18
N ASP A 864 3.58 34.27 36.22
CA ASP A 864 3.23 35.29 35.23
C ASP A 864 2.02 34.85 34.40
N ALA A 865 2.04 33.61 33.90
CA ALA A 865 0.96 33.04 33.12
C ALA A 865 -0.33 32.91 33.92
N ARG A 866 -0.24 32.42 35.17
CA ARG A 866 -1.39 32.33 36.07
C ARG A 866 -1.99 33.70 36.35
N ARG A 867 -1.17 34.72 36.61
CA ARG A 867 -1.67 36.11 36.80
C ARG A 867 -2.42 36.61 35.58
N ALA A 868 -1.87 36.43 34.38
CA ALA A 868 -2.51 36.84 33.15
C ALA A 868 -3.84 36.10 32.89
N ILE A 869 -3.85 34.77 33.06
CA ILE A 869 -5.05 33.93 32.89
C ILE A 869 -6.11 34.26 33.95
N GLN A 870 -5.71 34.48 35.20
CA GLN A 870 -6.65 34.88 36.26
C GLN A 870 -7.24 36.27 36.01
N HIS A 871 -6.47 37.20 35.46
CA HIS A 871 -7.01 38.50 35.02
C HIS A 871 -8.04 38.32 33.91
N ALA A 872 -7.75 37.47 32.91
CA ALA A 872 -8.72 37.12 31.87
C ALA A 872 -10.02 36.52 32.45
N LEU A 873 -9.90 35.58 33.41
CA LEU A 873 -11.04 34.94 34.07
C LEU A 873 -11.77 35.87 35.05
N ALA A 874 -11.11 36.90 35.58
CA ALA A 874 -11.79 37.94 36.35
C ALA A 874 -12.67 38.83 35.46
N LEU A 875 -12.26 39.05 34.21
CA LEU A 875 -13.05 39.74 33.20
C LEU A 875 -14.18 38.85 32.67
N GLU A 876 -13.88 37.58 32.37
CA GLU A 876 -14.80 36.61 31.78
C GLU A 876 -14.64 35.22 32.46
N PRO A 877 -15.39 34.92 33.54
CA PRO A 877 -15.19 33.72 34.36
C PRO A 877 -15.37 32.36 33.67
N GLU A 878 -16.12 32.35 32.57
CA GLU A 878 -16.46 31.16 31.79
C GLU A 878 -15.80 31.19 30.39
N LEU A 879 -14.69 31.93 30.25
CA LEU A 879 -13.91 31.98 29.00
C LEU A 879 -13.23 30.61 28.77
N PRO A 880 -13.62 29.83 27.73
CA PRO A 880 -13.14 28.46 27.55
C PRO A 880 -11.62 28.33 27.43
N GLU A 881 -10.98 29.19 26.65
CA GLU A 881 -9.54 29.19 26.45
C GLU A 881 -8.80 29.52 27.76
N GLY A 882 -9.34 30.44 28.57
CA GLY A 882 -8.79 30.78 29.88
C GLY A 882 -8.90 29.63 30.88
N LEU A 883 -10.04 28.93 30.91
CA LEU A 883 -10.23 27.77 31.77
C LEU A 883 -9.32 26.59 31.34
N LEU A 884 -9.18 26.35 30.03
CA LEU A 884 -8.30 25.31 29.51
C LEU A 884 -6.82 25.62 29.83
N ALA A 885 -6.38 26.87 29.63
CA ALA A 885 -5.03 27.30 29.97
C ALA A 885 -4.74 27.17 31.48
N LEU A 886 -5.70 27.53 32.33
CA LEU A 886 -5.59 27.34 33.78
C LEU A 886 -5.47 25.86 34.15
N ALA A 887 -6.28 24.99 33.54
CA ALA A 887 -6.21 23.54 33.77
C ALA A 887 -4.85 22.97 33.34
N GLY A 888 -4.27 23.49 32.25
CA GLY A 888 -2.92 23.11 31.79
C GLY A 888 -1.84 23.43 32.84
N ILE A 889 -1.89 24.62 33.45
CA ILE A 889 -0.96 24.99 34.54
C ILE A 889 -1.18 24.10 35.77
N GLN A 890 -2.45 23.87 36.15
CA GLN A 890 -2.78 23.02 37.30
C GLN A 890 -2.27 21.58 37.11
N TYR A 891 -2.37 21.05 35.89
CA TYR A 891 -1.93 19.70 35.57
C TYR A 891 -0.40 19.59 35.45
N SER A 892 0.22 20.43 34.61
CA SER A 892 1.62 20.25 34.21
C SER A 892 2.62 20.91 35.17
N TYR A 893 2.21 21.95 35.91
CA TYR A 893 3.09 22.67 36.84
C TYR A 893 2.67 22.44 38.30
N ASP A 894 1.41 22.69 38.67
CA ASP A 894 0.99 22.49 40.08
C ASP A 894 0.95 21.01 40.48
N LEU A 895 0.94 20.11 39.49
CA LEU A 895 0.80 18.66 39.66
C LEU A 895 -0.47 18.30 40.46
N ASP A 896 -1.51 19.14 40.35
CA ASP A 896 -2.80 19.00 41.02
C ASP A 896 -3.86 18.51 40.02
N ALA A 897 -3.92 17.19 39.86
CA ALA A 897 -4.89 16.56 38.99
C ALA A 897 -6.35 16.84 39.40
N GLN A 898 -6.63 17.09 40.68
CA GLN A 898 -7.99 17.33 41.16
C GLN A 898 -8.46 18.73 40.78
N ALA A 899 -7.62 19.74 41.00
CA ALA A 899 -7.89 21.10 40.54
C ALA A 899 -8.03 21.16 39.02
N ALA A 900 -7.11 20.53 38.29
CA ALA A 900 -7.18 20.45 36.83
C ALA A 900 -8.49 19.79 36.36
N ARG A 901 -8.89 18.67 36.97
CA ARG A 901 -10.15 17.98 36.65
C ARG A 901 -11.37 18.84 36.92
N ALA A 902 -11.43 19.54 38.05
CA ALA A 902 -12.52 20.46 38.35
C ALA A 902 -12.64 21.58 37.31
N THR A 903 -11.50 22.16 36.90
CA THR A 903 -11.45 23.19 35.86
C THR A 903 -11.85 22.64 34.49
N VAL A 904 -11.37 21.45 34.10
CA VAL A 904 -11.73 20.79 32.84
C VAL A 904 -13.23 20.46 32.78
N HIS A 905 -13.84 20.03 33.88
CA HIS A 905 -15.30 19.83 33.93
C HIS A 905 -16.09 21.12 33.70
N ARG A 906 -15.61 22.27 34.22
CA ARG A 906 -16.24 23.57 33.96
C ARG A 906 -16.19 23.91 32.47
N VAL A 907 -15.01 23.83 31.84
CA VAL A 907 -14.91 24.15 30.40
C VAL A 907 -15.63 23.13 29.52
N LEU A 908 -15.66 21.84 29.87
CA LEU A 908 -16.46 20.84 29.15
C LEU A 908 -17.96 21.18 29.14
N ALA A 909 -18.48 21.77 30.22
CA ALA A 909 -19.87 22.19 30.31
C ALA A 909 -20.18 23.41 29.41
N VAL A 910 -19.16 24.25 29.13
CA VAL A 910 -19.30 25.46 28.32
C VAL A 910 -18.99 25.21 26.83
N ALA A 911 -17.91 24.49 26.54
CA ALA A 911 -17.37 24.29 25.19
C ALA A 911 -16.63 22.94 25.06
N PRO A 912 -17.30 21.86 24.63
CA PRO A 912 -16.68 20.54 24.46
C PRO A 912 -15.90 20.42 23.13
N THR A 913 -14.90 21.27 22.93
CA THR A 913 -14.04 21.26 21.72
C THR A 913 -13.01 20.13 21.76
N ALA A 914 -12.32 19.87 20.64
CA ALA A 914 -11.34 18.77 20.54
C ALA A 914 -10.20 18.93 21.58
N PRO A 915 -9.57 20.11 21.75
CA PRO A 915 -8.55 20.29 22.79
C PRO A 915 -9.08 20.06 24.22
N VAL A 916 -10.33 20.46 24.49
CA VAL A 916 -10.96 20.27 25.81
C VAL A 916 -11.24 18.79 26.08
N LEU A 917 -11.75 18.06 25.08
CA LEU A 917 -11.96 16.61 25.16
C LEU A 917 -10.63 15.84 25.30
N ALA A 918 -9.58 16.29 24.62
CA ALA A 918 -8.23 15.74 24.73
C ALA A 918 -7.65 15.97 26.14
N ALA A 919 -7.73 17.20 26.68
CA ALA A 919 -7.31 17.48 28.06
C ALA A 919 -8.08 16.62 29.08
N ALA A 920 -9.39 16.43 28.89
CA ALA A 920 -10.19 15.53 29.70
C ALA A 920 -9.73 14.08 29.59
N ALA A 921 -9.44 13.59 28.37
CA ALA A 921 -8.93 12.24 28.17
C ALA A 921 -7.59 12.00 28.86
N GLY A 922 -6.65 12.95 28.77
CA GLY A 922 -5.36 12.90 29.45
C GLY A 922 -5.51 12.81 30.97
N LEU A 923 -6.38 13.64 31.55
CA LEU A 923 -6.71 13.60 32.98
C LEU A 923 -7.31 12.25 33.40
N GLU A 924 -8.33 11.76 32.69
CA GLU A 924 -8.95 10.48 33.00
C GLU A 924 -7.94 9.32 32.87
N SER A 925 -6.99 9.37 31.92
CA SER A 925 -5.92 8.37 31.79
C SER A 925 -4.94 8.41 32.97
N ALA A 926 -4.48 9.61 33.37
CA ALA A 926 -3.61 9.80 34.53
C ALA A 926 -4.28 9.34 35.84
N GLN A 927 -5.60 9.52 35.93
CA GLN A 927 -6.46 9.05 37.03
C GLN A 927 -6.79 7.55 36.96
N GLY A 928 -6.30 6.83 35.96
CA GLY A 928 -6.51 5.40 35.79
C GLY A 928 -7.89 5.01 35.23
N HIS A 929 -8.73 5.96 34.84
CA HIS A 929 -10.04 5.72 34.24
C HIS A 929 -9.92 5.48 32.72
N GLN A 930 -9.27 4.37 32.35
CA GLN A 930 -8.78 4.18 30.99
C GLN A 930 -9.88 4.09 29.92
N GLU A 931 -11.02 3.46 30.22
CA GLU A 931 -12.13 3.36 29.27
C GLU A 931 -12.75 4.73 28.95
N ALA A 932 -12.91 5.57 29.99
CA ALA A 932 -13.40 6.94 29.84
C ALA A 932 -12.38 7.79 29.05
N ALA A 933 -11.09 7.63 29.35
CA ALA A 933 -10.02 8.29 28.62
C ALA A 933 -10.04 7.95 27.12
N LEU A 934 -10.16 6.66 26.78
CA LEU A 934 -10.21 6.23 25.37
C LEU A 934 -11.45 6.74 24.65
N ALA A 935 -12.62 6.72 25.30
CA ALA A 935 -13.85 7.27 24.74
C ALA A 935 -13.73 8.78 24.47
N LEU A 936 -13.15 9.55 25.41
CA LEU A 936 -12.93 10.98 25.25
C LEU A 936 -11.89 11.28 24.15
N ALA A 937 -10.77 10.55 24.11
CA ALA A 937 -9.74 10.74 23.10
C ALA A 937 -10.26 10.46 21.68
N ARG A 938 -11.02 9.38 21.50
CA ARG A 938 -11.67 9.08 20.21
C ARG A 938 -12.67 10.15 19.80
N ARG A 939 -13.44 10.69 20.77
CA ARG A 939 -14.35 11.81 20.50
C ARG A 939 -13.60 13.09 20.12
N ALA A 940 -12.45 13.36 20.74
CA ALA A 940 -11.60 14.50 20.38
C ALA A 940 -11.11 14.39 18.92
N VAL A 941 -10.56 13.23 18.54
CA VAL A 941 -10.10 12.97 17.17
C VAL A 941 -11.25 12.95 16.16
N ALA A 942 -12.44 12.48 16.55
CA ALA A 942 -13.62 12.54 15.69
C ALA A 942 -14.11 13.98 15.48
N LEU A 943 -13.92 14.87 16.45
CA LEU A 943 -14.29 16.29 16.34
C LEU A 943 -13.31 17.08 15.48
N ASP A 944 -12.00 16.84 15.64
CA ASP A 944 -10.98 17.38 14.74
C ASP A 944 -9.94 16.32 14.34
N PRO A 945 -10.12 15.66 13.18
CA PRO A 945 -9.20 14.64 12.70
C PRO A 945 -7.83 15.15 12.28
N LEU A 946 -7.52 16.45 12.30
CA LEU A 946 -6.16 16.96 12.06
C LEU A 946 -5.57 17.66 13.28
N ASP A 947 -6.28 17.67 14.41
CA ASP A 947 -5.74 18.21 15.66
C ASP A 947 -4.68 17.26 16.23
N GLU A 948 -3.42 17.71 16.22
CA GLU A 948 -2.30 16.85 16.63
C GLU A 948 -2.32 16.59 18.14
N PHE A 949 -2.79 17.54 18.96
CA PHE A 949 -2.87 17.35 20.41
C PHE A 949 -3.89 16.26 20.80
N ALA A 950 -5.06 16.24 20.16
CA ALA A 950 -6.06 15.19 20.33
C ALA A 950 -5.54 13.82 19.90
N ARG A 951 -4.76 13.79 18.82
CA ARG A 951 -4.17 12.55 18.28
C ARG A 951 -3.01 12.04 19.12
N GLU A 952 -2.15 12.92 19.61
CA GLU A 952 -1.10 12.60 20.57
C GLU A 952 -1.71 12.04 21.85
N THR A 953 -2.77 12.68 22.36
CA THR A 953 -3.52 12.16 23.51
C THR A 953 -4.08 10.78 23.25
N LEU A 954 -4.68 10.54 22.08
CA LEU A 954 -5.17 9.21 21.70
C LEU A 954 -4.03 8.19 21.67
N ARG A 955 -2.87 8.52 21.08
CA ARG A 955 -1.69 7.64 21.07
C ARG A 955 -1.22 7.30 22.48
N ALA A 956 -1.12 8.29 23.35
CA ALA A 956 -0.75 8.10 24.76
C ALA A 956 -1.73 7.17 25.49
N VAL A 957 -3.04 7.37 25.31
CA VAL A 957 -4.08 6.52 25.91
C VAL A 957 -4.03 5.08 25.36
N LEU A 958 -3.89 4.91 24.03
CA LEU A 958 -3.77 3.60 23.39
C LEU A 958 -2.52 2.85 23.86
N PHE A 959 -1.40 3.57 24.00
CA PHE A 959 -0.16 3.02 24.53
C PHE A 959 -0.36 2.51 25.97
N ASN A 960 -0.94 3.33 26.84
CA ASN A 960 -1.20 2.97 28.24
C ASN A 960 -2.16 1.77 28.38
N LEU A 961 -3.10 1.62 27.44
CA LEU A 961 -4.04 0.50 27.37
C LEU A 961 -3.47 -0.77 26.72
N GLY A 962 -2.30 -0.69 26.09
CA GLY A 962 -1.73 -1.80 25.33
C GLY A 962 -2.46 -2.09 24.00
N HIS A 963 -3.22 -1.12 23.47
CA HIS A 963 -3.93 -1.24 22.19
C HIS A 963 -2.96 -0.99 21.01
N PHE A 964 -1.93 -1.82 20.89
CA PHE A 964 -0.78 -1.56 20.02
C PHE A 964 -1.10 -1.63 18.52
N ASP A 965 -2.12 -2.39 18.10
CA ASP A 965 -2.53 -2.46 16.70
C ASP A 965 -3.09 -1.12 16.20
N GLU A 966 -3.96 -0.49 16.99
CA GLU A 966 -4.54 0.83 16.70
C GLU A 966 -3.45 1.91 16.81
N LEU A 967 -2.58 1.81 17.82
CA LEU A 967 -1.46 2.72 18.00
C LEU A 967 -0.47 2.71 16.82
N GLN A 968 -0.14 1.52 16.28
CA GLN A 968 0.69 1.41 15.08
C GLN A 968 0.05 2.06 13.85
N ALA A 969 -1.28 2.00 13.72
CA ALA A 969 -1.98 2.70 12.65
C ALA A 969 -1.82 4.21 12.79
N GLU A 970 -1.95 4.75 14.01
CA GLU A 970 -1.74 6.17 14.28
C GLU A 970 -0.29 6.61 14.05
N TRP A 971 0.71 5.82 14.43
CA TRP A 971 2.12 6.11 14.13
C TRP A 971 2.42 6.11 12.63
N ARG A 972 1.93 5.11 11.88
CA ARG A 972 2.10 5.07 10.42
C ARG A 972 1.47 6.29 9.75
N ARG A 973 0.29 6.70 10.21
CA ARG A 973 -0.40 7.89 9.70
C ARG A 973 0.42 9.16 9.98
N ALA A 974 0.91 9.33 11.21
CA ALA A 974 1.69 10.49 11.60
C ALA A 974 3.03 10.55 10.85
N LEU A 975 3.77 9.44 10.75
CA LEU A 975 5.02 9.35 9.98
C LEU A 975 4.83 9.57 8.47
N ALA A 976 3.70 9.13 7.90
CA ALA A 976 3.38 9.39 6.50
C ALA A 976 3.09 10.88 6.24
N ALA A 977 2.56 11.59 7.23
CA ALA A 977 2.28 13.03 7.13
C ALA A 977 3.54 13.88 7.38
N SER A 978 4.36 13.51 8.37
CA SER A 978 5.62 14.17 8.68
C SER A 978 6.63 13.16 9.25
N PRO A 979 7.60 12.70 8.43
CA PRO A 979 8.64 11.76 8.87
C PRO A 979 9.54 12.30 9.99
N ASP A 980 9.64 13.63 10.07
CA ASP A 980 10.49 14.37 11.02
C ASP A 980 9.75 14.84 12.27
N MET A 981 8.51 14.40 12.49
CA MET A 981 7.72 14.79 13.65
C MET A 981 8.46 14.42 14.95
N ALA A 982 8.75 15.43 15.77
CA ALA A 982 9.43 15.25 17.06
C ALA A 982 8.66 14.28 17.97
N PHE A 983 9.37 13.54 18.83
CA PHE A 983 8.84 12.60 19.83
C PHE A 983 8.22 11.29 19.30
N LEU A 984 7.82 11.24 18.03
CA LEU A 984 7.13 10.08 17.46
C LEU A 984 8.01 8.82 17.40
N HIS A 985 9.30 9.00 17.07
CA HIS A 985 10.28 7.92 17.07
C HIS A 985 10.57 7.43 18.50
N GLY A 986 10.54 8.31 19.50
CA GLY A 986 10.64 7.96 20.91
C GLY A 986 9.48 7.10 21.42
N GLU A 987 8.24 7.42 21.02
CA GLU A 987 7.06 6.59 21.33
C GLU A 987 7.19 5.17 20.74
N LEU A 988 7.60 5.08 19.48
CA LEU A 988 7.87 3.81 18.77
C LEU A 988 8.98 3.01 19.45
N ALA A 989 10.09 3.67 19.78
CA ALA A 989 11.20 3.06 20.50
C ALA A 989 10.75 2.51 21.86
N ARG A 990 9.97 3.29 22.61
CA ARG A 990 9.44 2.90 23.91
C ARG A 990 8.61 1.62 23.83
N TRP A 991 7.71 1.54 22.85
CA TRP A 991 6.91 0.33 22.61
C TRP A 991 7.77 -0.85 22.17
N ALA A 992 8.66 -0.65 21.21
CA ALA A 992 9.54 -1.71 20.71
C ALA A 992 10.44 -2.27 21.83
N ILE A 993 10.91 -1.44 22.76
CA ILE A 993 11.63 -1.86 23.98
C ILE A 993 10.76 -2.73 24.89
N LEU A 994 9.47 -2.40 25.05
CA LEU A 994 8.54 -3.15 25.90
C LEU A 994 8.20 -4.53 25.30
N GLU A 995 8.05 -4.60 23.97
CA GLU A 995 7.77 -5.83 23.22
C GLU A 995 9.03 -6.68 22.94
N GLY A 996 10.23 -6.20 23.27
CA GLY A 996 11.48 -6.90 23.00
C GLY A 996 11.90 -6.89 21.51
N ARG A 997 11.40 -5.92 20.73
CA ARG A 997 11.71 -5.74 19.30
C ARG A 997 12.98 -4.89 19.13
N TRP A 998 14.13 -5.49 19.42
CA TRP A 998 15.41 -4.80 19.57
C TRP A 998 15.85 -3.99 18.35
N ASP A 999 15.80 -4.57 17.15
CA ASP A 999 16.26 -3.87 15.93
C ASP A 999 15.39 -2.65 15.60
N GLU A 1000 14.10 -2.74 15.89
CA GLU A 1000 13.17 -1.63 15.67
C GLU A 1000 13.32 -0.55 16.72
N ALA A 1001 13.51 -0.95 17.99
CA ALA A 1001 13.87 -0.02 19.04
C ALA A 1001 15.17 0.72 18.72
N GLU A 1002 16.21 0.03 18.23
CA GLU A 1002 17.48 0.67 17.87
C GLU A 1002 17.33 1.66 16.72
N ARG A 1003 16.61 1.30 15.65
CA ARG A 1003 16.30 2.23 14.56
C ARG A 1003 15.52 3.45 15.04
N ALA A 1004 14.47 3.23 15.83
CA ALA A 1004 13.63 4.30 16.34
C ALA A 1004 14.42 5.24 17.28
N VAL A 1005 15.30 4.70 18.13
CA VAL A 1005 16.21 5.52 18.94
C VAL A 1005 17.17 6.34 18.06
N VAL A 1006 17.72 5.76 16.99
CA VAL A 1006 18.61 6.50 16.07
C VAL A 1006 17.90 7.66 15.36
N LEU A 1007 16.62 7.47 15.03
CA LEU A 1007 15.80 8.49 14.35
C LEU A 1007 15.23 9.55 15.30
N GLU A 1008 15.26 9.33 16.62
CA GLU A 1008 14.80 10.30 17.60
C GLU A 1008 15.75 11.50 17.67
N LYS A 1009 15.22 12.69 17.38
CA LYS A 1009 15.97 13.94 17.34
C LYS A 1009 16.03 14.62 18.70
N VAL A 1010 15.09 14.33 19.59
CA VAL A 1010 15.04 14.92 20.93
C VAL A 1010 16.03 14.20 21.83
N GLU A 1011 17.15 14.87 22.15
CA GLU A 1011 18.29 14.29 22.86
C GLU A 1011 17.90 13.62 24.18
N TRP A 1012 17.15 14.32 25.03
CA TRP A 1012 16.76 13.76 26.33
C TRP A 1012 15.90 12.50 26.19
N SER A 1013 15.08 12.41 25.13
CA SER A 1013 14.20 11.28 24.82
C SER A 1013 15.02 10.11 24.28
N ARG A 1014 15.84 10.37 23.27
CA ARG A 1014 16.76 9.41 22.65
C ARG A 1014 17.65 8.73 23.69
N ASP A 1015 18.26 9.53 24.56
CA ASP A 1015 19.31 9.03 25.45
C ASP A 1015 18.76 8.14 26.57
N TYR A 1016 17.60 8.48 27.17
CA TYR A 1016 16.99 7.59 28.17
C TYR A 1016 16.50 6.27 27.54
N LEU A 1017 15.90 6.34 26.35
CA LEU A 1017 15.45 5.16 25.62
C LEU A 1017 16.64 4.27 25.23
N ARG A 1018 17.77 4.88 24.82
CA ARG A 1018 19.01 4.16 24.56
C ARG A 1018 19.52 3.44 25.79
N ILE A 1019 19.51 4.08 26.96
CA ILE A 1019 19.96 3.46 28.21
C ILE A 1019 19.06 2.27 28.58
N ILE A 1020 17.74 2.43 28.53
CA ILE A 1020 16.78 1.35 28.82
C ILE A 1020 16.95 0.20 27.81
N LEU A 1021 17.09 0.51 26.52
CA LEU A 1021 17.31 -0.48 25.46
C LEU A 1021 18.57 -1.31 25.73
N LEU A 1022 19.71 -0.65 25.97
CA LEU A 1022 20.99 -1.31 26.26
C LEU A 1022 20.90 -2.19 27.51
N TRP A 1023 20.25 -1.69 28.56
CA TRP A 1023 20.05 -2.45 29.79
C TRP A 1023 19.25 -3.74 29.54
N ARG A 1024 18.12 -3.64 28.85
CA ARG A 1024 17.24 -4.79 28.54
C ARG A 1024 17.84 -5.77 27.53
N GLN A 1025 18.73 -5.32 26.65
CA GLN A 1025 19.54 -6.19 25.78
C GLN A 1025 20.66 -6.95 26.52
N GLY A 1026 20.89 -6.66 27.80
CA GLY A 1026 21.99 -7.26 28.57
C GLY A 1026 23.33 -6.53 28.42
N ARG A 1027 23.39 -5.45 27.63
CA ARG A 1027 24.57 -4.58 27.44
C ARG A 1027 24.73 -3.60 28.60
N LYS A 1028 24.73 -4.12 29.83
CA LYS A 1028 24.65 -3.34 31.07
C LYS A 1028 25.81 -2.36 31.24
N ALA A 1029 27.03 -2.76 30.90
CA ALA A 1029 28.21 -1.90 31.01
C ALA A 1029 28.10 -0.64 30.12
N GLU A 1030 27.52 -0.77 28.92
CA GLU A 1030 27.31 0.38 28.03
C GLU A 1030 26.19 1.29 28.54
N ALA A 1031 25.11 0.71 29.06
CA ALA A 1031 24.03 1.48 29.70
C ALA A 1031 24.53 2.27 30.92
N GLU A 1032 25.36 1.64 31.76
CA GLU A 1032 25.98 2.25 32.95
C GLU A 1032 26.96 3.36 32.58
N ALA A 1033 27.70 3.23 31.48
CA ALA A 1033 28.63 4.25 31.02
C ALA A 1033 27.93 5.54 30.54
N LEU A 1034 26.71 5.43 29.98
CA LEU A 1034 25.94 6.58 29.48
C LEU A 1034 25.19 7.34 30.56
N LEU A 1035 24.83 6.67 31.66
CA LEU A 1035 23.96 7.23 32.68
C LEU A 1035 24.48 8.51 33.34
N PRO A 1036 25.76 8.62 33.78
CA PRO A 1036 26.24 9.83 34.45
C PRO A 1036 26.14 11.08 33.57
N THR A 1037 26.43 10.93 32.26
CA THR A 1037 26.30 12.02 31.29
C THR A 1037 24.84 12.39 31.07
N TYR A 1038 23.95 11.40 30.99
CA TYR A 1038 22.52 11.64 30.87
C TYR A 1038 21.96 12.40 32.09
N GLU A 1039 22.34 11.99 33.29
CA GLU A 1039 21.97 12.68 34.53
C GLU A 1039 22.50 14.11 34.54
N GLN A 1040 23.79 14.30 34.25
CA GLN A 1040 24.40 15.62 34.26
C GLN A 1040 23.72 16.60 33.27
N ASN A 1041 23.39 16.11 32.08
CA ASN A 1041 22.84 16.94 31.02
C ASN A 1041 21.33 17.23 31.20
N HIS A 1042 20.60 16.33 31.87
CA HIS A 1042 19.13 16.39 31.89
C HIS A 1042 18.51 16.40 33.30
N ALA A 1043 19.30 16.54 34.38
CA ALA A 1043 18.80 16.60 35.76
C ALA A 1043 17.75 17.70 36.04
N GLY A 1044 17.75 18.77 35.24
CA GLY A 1044 16.81 19.89 35.35
C GLY A 1044 15.64 19.84 34.37
N THR A 1045 15.67 18.97 33.36
CA THR A 1045 14.70 18.96 32.26
C THR A 1045 14.03 17.61 32.03
N ALA A 1046 14.58 16.50 32.54
CA ALA A 1046 14.06 15.14 32.37
C ALA A 1046 14.23 14.27 33.63
N ALA A 1047 13.99 14.85 34.81
CA ALA A 1047 14.17 14.15 36.09
C ALA A 1047 13.25 12.92 36.20
N TYR A 1048 12.04 13.00 35.65
CA TYR A 1048 11.12 11.87 35.58
C TYR A 1048 11.67 10.74 34.70
N GLN A 1049 12.23 11.03 33.54
CA GLN A 1049 12.78 10.03 32.63
C GLN A 1049 14.03 9.35 33.20
N ILE A 1050 14.86 10.10 33.93
CA ILE A 1050 15.96 9.51 34.72
C ILE A 1050 15.40 8.51 35.75
N ALA A 1051 14.32 8.88 36.46
CA ALA A 1051 13.63 7.95 37.36
C ALA A 1051 13.12 6.69 36.63
N LEU A 1052 12.61 6.81 35.40
CA LEU A 1052 12.18 5.65 34.60
C LEU A 1052 13.32 4.68 34.29
N VAL A 1053 14.52 5.21 33.99
CA VAL A 1053 15.71 4.39 33.78
C VAL A 1053 16.02 3.56 35.03
N TYR A 1054 16.05 4.19 36.21
CA TYR A 1054 16.30 3.46 37.46
C TYR A 1054 15.19 2.48 37.82
N ALA A 1055 13.93 2.86 37.59
CA ALA A 1055 12.78 2.01 37.84
C ALA A 1055 12.84 0.73 36.99
N ASP A 1056 13.15 0.84 35.69
CA ASP A 1056 13.26 -0.30 34.78
C ASP A 1056 14.40 -1.25 35.17
N ARG A 1057 15.49 -0.68 35.69
CA ARG A 1057 16.64 -1.42 36.21
C ARG A 1057 16.36 -2.16 37.53
N GLY A 1058 15.29 -1.79 38.23
CA GLY A 1058 14.95 -2.30 39.56
C GLY A 1058 15.68 -1.58 40.70
N ASP A 1059 16.37 -0.48 40.44
CA ASP A 1059 17.01 0.36 41.47
C ASP A 1059 15.98 1.29 42.09
N ARG A 1060 15.27 0.76 43.09
CA ARG A 1060 14.19 1.48 43.76
C ARG A 1060 14.68 2.71 44.52
N GLU A 1061 15.89 2.68 45.06
CA GLU A 1061 16.40 3.80 45.86
C GLU A 1061 16.60 5.03 44.97
N GLN A 1062 17.33 4.88 43.87
CA GLN A 1062 17.57 5.96 42.93
C GLN A 1062 16.29 6.36 42.19
N ALA A 1063 15.43 5.41 41.83
CA ALA A 1063 14.15 5.72 41.19
C ALA A 1063 13.30 6.67 42.05
N PHE A 1064 13.13 6.39 43.35
CA PHE A 1064 12.36 7.28 44.23
C PHE A 1064 13.07 8.62 44.51
N ALA A 1065 14.41 8.64 44.56
CA ALA A 1065 15.16 9.89 44.69
C ALA A 1065 14.91 10.84 43.50
N TRP A 1066 14.95 10.30 42.29
CA TRP A 1066 14.67 11.05 41.06
C TRP A 1066 13.19 11.40 40.89
N LEU A 1067 12.25 10.54 41.31
CA LEU A 1067 10.82 10.87 41.32
C LEU A 1067 10.51 12.03 42.28
N GLU A 1068 11.11 12.04 43.46
CA GLU A 1068 10.96 13.14 44.41
C GLU A 1068 11.59 14.43 43.87
N ARG A 1069 12.69 14.33 43.12
CA ARG A 1069 13.29 15.47 42.41
C ARG A 1069 12.37 15.98 41.29
N ALA A 1070 11.79 15.09 40.48
CA ALA A 1070 10.84 15.42 39.44
C ALA A 1070 9.62 16.17 40.02
N TYR A 1071 9.09 15.68 41.14
CA TYR A 1071 8.01 16.38 41.87
C TYR A 1071 8.41 17.80 42.32
N ARG A 1072 9.61 17.97 42.90
CA ARG A 1072 10.09 19.30 43.35
C ARG A 1072 10.42 20.26 42.21
N HIS A 1073 10.71 19.74 41.02
CA HIS A 1073 11.03 20.54 39.83
C HIS A 1073 9.82 20.75 38.92
N HIS A 1074 8.62 20.38 39.35
CA HIS A 1074 7.40 20.53 38.57
C HIS A 1074 7.51 19.85 37.19
N ASP A 1075 8.18 18.69 37.13
CA ASP A 1075 8.29 17.89 35.91
C ASP A 1075 6.96 17.21 35.60
N GLY A 1076 6.19 17.78 34.68
CA GLY A 1076 4.86 17.31 34.30
C GLY A 1076 4.80 15.86 33.82
N GLY A 1077 5.93 15.26 33.42
CA GLY A 1077 5.99 13.84 33.04
C GLY A 1077 5.56 12.91 34.17
N ILE A 1078 5.75 13.32 35.43
CA ILE A 1078 5.38 12.55 36.61
C ILE A 1078 3.87 12.29 36.72
N MET A 1079 3.03 13.07 36.05
CA MET A 1079 1.58 12.84 36.03
C MET A 1079 1.19 11.51 35.37
N GLY A 1080 2.04 10.98 34.49
CA GLY A 1080 1.88 9.66 33.88
C GLY A 1080 2.39 8.48 34.73
N LEU A 1081 2.91 8.73 35.95
CA LEU A 1081 3.63 7.74 36.76
C LEU A 1081 2.87 6.44 36.98
N ARG A 1082 1.58 6.53 37.36
CA ARG A 1082 0.75 5.37 37.73
C ARG A 1082 0.59 4.36 36.60
N VAL A 1083 0.52 4.83 35.36
CA VAL A 1083 0.19 4.03 34.17
C VAL A 1083 1.44 3.65 33.38
N ASN A 1084 2.62 4.12 33.81
CA ASN A 1084 3.86 3.91 33.08
C ASN A 1084 4.41 2.48 33.28
N PRO A 1085 4.55 1.67 32.22
CA PRO A 1085 4.99 0.28 32.33
C PRO A 1085 6.41 0.12 32.89
N PHE A 1086 7.30 1.11 32.77
CA PHE A 1086 8.65 1.06 33.34
C PHE A 1086 8.66 1.16 34.88
N CYS A 1087 7.56 1.63 35.48
CA CYS A 1087 7.45 1.81 36.94
C CYS A 1087 6.93 0.56 37.67
N LYS A 1088 6.65 -0.54 36.96
CA LYS A 1088 6.08 -1.76 37.55
C LYS A 1088 6.88 -2.31 38.73
N SER A 1089 8.20 -2.14 38.74
CA SER A 1089 9.09 -2.57 39.82
C SER A 1089 8.89 -1.80 41.14
N LEU A 1090 8.24 -0.63 41.09
CA LEU A 1090 8.02 0.28 42.21
C LEU A 1090 6.68 0.06 42.93
N HIS A 1091 5.69 -0.57 42.29
CA HIS A 1091 4.32 -0.65 42.79
C HIS A 1091 4.19 -1.30 44.19
N GLY A 1092 5.10 -2.21 44.54
CA GLY A 1092 5.13 -2.89 45.84
C GLY A 1092 5.96 -2.17 46.91
N ASP A 1093 6.61 -1.04 46.60
CA ASP A 1093 7.41 -0.28 47.56
C ASP A 1093 6.52 0.60 48.45
N PRO A 1094 6.75 0.66 49.78
CA PRO A 1094 5.97 1.50 50.70
C PRO A 1094 5.90 2.99 50.33
N ARG A 1095 6.88 3.50 49.55
CA ARG A 1095 6.93 4.90 49.09
C ARG A 1095 6.01 5.20 47.90
N TRP A 1096 5.53 4.17 47.18
CA TRP A 1096 4.69 4.32 46.00
C TRP A 1096 3.37 5.03 46.30
N GLN A 1097 2.60 4.52 47.26
CA GLN A 1097 1.30 5.09 47.60
C GLN A 1097 1.36 6.53 48.12
N PRO A 1098 2.28 6.91 49.03
CA PRO A 1098 2.49 8.31 49.41
C PRO A 1098 2.78 9.23 48.22
N LEU A 1099 3.60 8.79 47.28
CA LEU A 1099 3.93 9.59 46.08
C LEU A 1099 2.70 9.79 45.19
N LEU A 1100 1.90 8.76 44.95
CA LEU A 1100 0.64 8.89 44.19
C LEU A 1100 -0.34 9.86 44.87
N ARG A 1101 -0.43 9.86 46.21
CA ARG A 1101 -1.26 10.84 46.94
C ARG A 1101 -0.78 12.28 46.75
N LYS A 1102 0.54 12.52 46.70
CA LYS A 1102 1.11 13.85 46.42
C LYS A 1102 0.70 14.38 45.04
N LEU A 1103 0.39 13.49 44.09
CA LEU A 1103 -0.06 13.81 42.73
C LEU A 1103 -1.60 13.90 42.60
N GLY A 1104 -2.32 13.90 43.72
CA GLY A 1104 -3.78 14.09 43.75
C GLY A 1104 -4.61 12.84 43.42
N LEU A 1105 -4.04 11.64 43.42
CA LEU A 1105 -4.80 10.39 43.25
C LEU A 1105 -5.62 10.04 44.51
N ALA A 1106 -6.88 9.66 44.32
CA ALA A 1106 -7.81 9.29 45.39
C ALA A 1106 -7.43 7.96 46.07
N GLU A 1107 -7.89 7.74 47.30
CA GLU A 1107 -7.50 6.58 48.09
C GLU A 1107 -7.94 5.23 47.51
N GLU A 1108 -9.03 5.21 46.74
CA GLU A 1108 -9.49 4.07 45.96
C GLU A 1108 -8.61 3.79 44.73
N GLN A 1109 -7.94 4.81 44.20
CA GLN A 1109 -7.05 4.73 43.04
C GLN A 1109 -5.60 4.41 43.43
N VAL A 1110 -5.24 4.65 44.69
CA VAL A 1110 -3.93 4.37 45.29
C VAL A 1110 -3.82 2.90 45.77
N LYS A 1111 -4.96 2.27 46.06
CA LYS A 1111 -5.09 0.83 46.36
C LYS A 1111 -5.06 0.01 45.08
#